data_AF-A0A3L6JMP6-F1
#
_entry.id   AF-A0A3L6JMP6-F1
#
_cell.length_a   1.000
_cell.length_b   1.000
_cell.length_c   1.000
_cell.angle_alpha   90.00
_cell.angle_beta   90.00
_cell.angle_gamma   90.00
#
_symmetry.space_group_name_H-M   'P 1'
#
loop_
_entity.id
_entity.type
_entity.pdbx_description
1 polymer ?
#
loop_
_entity_poly.entity_id
_entity_poly.type
_entity_poly.pdbx_seq_one_letter_code
_entity_poly.pdbx_strand_id
1 'polypeptide(L)'
;MSLLHTRIVPLALFMLLFVCSFAVLAPSAMTPGLGTPVQDSQGYTAAGLASNASVPYVDRHYGLADGIVDPKEYSYNYTDPVSGVTVYLEHNSTVLFIGLSARTSGWIGLAWMNYTGEFTTDGINGSDLILGYAPGTPHEVVQRVTGSEAVTVHYKLLLRNGTLIQEGNVPDDTSTKAIRDESLLDGYKRQVYGMRIGETRHFIIPAAEGYTTSTEPLYGQDLEYVITLTRIGTNFNNPSRTSRITYSDCHGIGTFQHLTDANRSQIIAANASDDGTTTQIEYFVRMNSTDTNDVPLLNATDIWYPFVSMFGATEDLNTLPVQHSDWSSPLLARLTPNEAPTITVESPKTDASVAWVTNIEVNATDNTFVRRVFYRVDDGNWTELDYNFQTFLWESVLDLSKYVNGTHVFHFNGTDPSNITSVVSVNVTISRPYLPLLGMKLDVTRTVTTLLFHGTQVTDEFTVQNNGSAPIGAIELFLPQPFASNFLSLTAQDGSARQLRVVQLDDVGGMLHWRVHFAETVGFQESYTVKMVMFLHSLHTLTNFDSNLYEIKFLKYPVVPYVLTSASLSMGLRSGDTAQGVSPEGRASNLPPMKIEEFTLPIKSYTPLIVATRITTVIVDPWGWLTYHETISIENIGPAKESTFALIFPTYSTDIKVYDEVGILQESQKTVAGDLWNGTIRLDVNLNERFGEVQSFWPGFRYTFQIDYKVLASSHQSPAGGASLLTIPISTMGYMTVVTHTVDVVLPASVDVLEVSKGYRLLYGVFDDTLRFVSTNTTENNPPTVTLLYRASLWTAMRPLAFSFIFGLFAFVYVAYRKLKLPAAMVTTATSEEIPAEAQQAGAPPELLRRFASTYSKKTSLDLDLEKLEAALKRGKVKKREFTIREGDIKTQLEKIDKELSGLKDEVMSHGSKYRDMVAQLELQEERIAGAKAGLNQLLIRKKKQRISAGAFEKTRQDYLKAMKKAVAATDRILLSIQEEAGEV
;
A
#
# COMPACT_ATOMS: atom_id res chain seq x y z
N MET A 1 -2.60 69.37 25.11
CA MET A 1 -2.54 70.44 24.08
C MET A 1 -3.72 70.22 23.13
N SER A 2 -4.54 71.21 22.77
CA SER A 2 -4.26 72.49 22.07
C SER A 2 -3.99 72.28 20.58
N LEU A 3 -4.67 72.90 19.60
CA LEU A 3 -5.83 73.84 19.61
C LEU A 3 -6.49 73.87 18.19
N LEU A 4 -7.79 74.25 18.11
CA LEU A 4 -8.53 74.87 16.98
C LEU A 4 -8.55 74.18 15.57
N HIS A 5 -9.66 74.11 14.81
CA HIS A 5 -10.46 75.17 14.12
C HIS A 5 -9.68 75.93 13.01
N THR A 6 -10.30 76.46 11.94
CA THR A 6 -11.65 77.08 11.75
C THR A 6 -12.08 76.96 10.26
N ARG A 7 -13.36 76.73 9.90
CA ARG A 7 -14.41 77.70 9.39
C ARG A 7 -14.03 78.47 8.09
N ILE A 8 -14.90 79.00 7.19
CA ILE A 8 -16.38 79.23 7.04
C ILE A 8 -16.67 79.39 5.50
N VAL A 9 -17.79 79.10 4.80
CA VAL A 9 -19.27 79.06 5.04
C VAL A 9 -19.90 80.48 5.21
N PRO A 10 -21.16 80.84 4.81
CA PRO A 10 -22.25 80.17 4.06
C PRO A 10 -22.78 80.94 2.81
N LEU A 11 -23.67 80.30 2.02
CA LEU A 11 -24.92 80.90 1.51
C LEU A 11 -25.95 79.74 1.38
N ALA A 12 -26.86 79.48 2.32
CA ALA A 12 -28.08 80.22 2.71
C ALA A 12 -29.18 80.15 1.62
N LEU A 13 -30.48 79.93 1.92
CA LEU A 13 -31.21 80.06 3.20
C LEU A 13 -32.54 79.23 3.26
N PHE A 14 -32.91 78.77 4.47
CA PHE A 14 -34.30 78.51 5.00
C PHE A 14 -35.31 77.57 4.27
N MET A 15 -35.69 76.47 4.96
CA MET A 15 -37.01 76.23 5.65
C MET A 15 -37.04 74.74 6.13
N LEU A 16 -37.21 74.40 7.42
CA LEU A 16 -38.47 74.23 8.20
C LEU A 16 -39.34 73.03 7.74
N LEU A 17 -39.79 72.06 8.57
CA LEU A 17 -39.72 71.83 10.04
C LEU A 17 -39.68 70.31 10.42
N PHE A 18 -39.00 70.02 11.54
CA PHE A 18 -39.29 69.01 12.60
C PHE A 18 -39.58 67.52 12.31
N VAL A 19 -38.69 66.68 12.88
CA VAL A 19 -39.02 65.46 13.64
C VAL A 19 -38.75 65.74 15.12
N CYS A 20 -39.61 65.27 16.06
CA CYS A 20 -39.38 65.13 17.53
C CYS A 20 -40.74 64.84 18.25
N SER A 21 -40.84 64.19 19.42
CA SER A 21 -39.86 63.39 20.19
C SER A 21 -40.50 62.66 21.40
N PHE A 22 -39.91 61.52 21.78
CA PHE A 22 -39.88 60.86 23.11
C PHE A 22 -41.17 60.49 23.89
N ALA A 23 -41.00 59.49 24.77
CA ALA A 23 -42.00 58.95 25.71
C ALA A 23 -41.75 59.44 27.15
N VAL A 24 -42.62 59.10 28.13
CA VAL A 24 -42.28 58.66 29.51
C VAL A 24 -43.51 58.44 30.42
N LEU A 25 -43.51 57.30 31.14
CA LEU A 25 -44.25 56.91 32.37
C LEU A 25 -45.80 56.93 32.45
N ALA A 26 -46.33 55.94 33.19
CA ALA A 26 -47.73 55.83 33.66
C ALA A 26 -47.83 56.26 35.16
N PRO A 27 -49.02 56.25 35.81
CA PRO A 27 -49.46 54.99 36.45
C PRO A 27 -51.00 54.75 36.65
N SER A 28 -51.31 53.51 37.04
CA SER A 28 -52.39 53.07 37.97
C SER A 28 -53.89 53.30 37.66
N ALA A 29 -54.56 52.18 37.32
CA ALA A 29 -55.73 51.57 37.99
C ALA A 29 -57.03 52.38 38.26
N MET A 30 -58.17 51.87 37.75
CA MET A 30 -59.16 51.13 38.57
C MET A 30 -60.26 50.47 37.72
N THR A 31 -60.55 49.19 37.98
CA THR A 31 -61.79 48.47 37.62
C THR A 31 -62.69 48.36 38.88
N PRO A 32 -63.98 47.94 38.80
CA PRO A 32 -64.80 47.61 37.62
C PRO A 32 -66.14 48.38 37.54
N GLY A 33 -66.91 48.17 36.47
CA GLY A 33 -68.33 48.59 36.38
C GLY A 33 -69.04 47.93 35.19
N LEU A 34 -70.25 47.39 35.37
CA LEU A 34 -71.04 46.75 34.31
C LEU A 34 -71.82 47.80 33.50
N GLY A 35 -71.91 47.60 32.18
CA GLY A 35 -72.85 48.33 31.33
C GLY A 35 -72.50 48.32 29.83
N THR A 36 -73.10 47.41 29.07
CA THR A 36 -73.39 47.62 27.64
C THR A 36 -74.47 48.72 27.52
N PRO A 37 -74.43 49.63 26.53
CA PRO A 37 -74.60 49.21 25.13
C PRO A 37 -73.89 50.03 24.01
N VAL A 38 -73.68 49.36 22.87
CA VAL A 38 -73.97 49.79 21.47
C VAL A 38 -73.46 51.15 20.94
N GLN A 39 -72.68 51.05 19.85
CA GLN A 39 -72.39 52.05 18.78
C GLN A 39 -71.86 53.46 19.16
N ASP A 40 -70.70 53.80 18.59
CA ASP A 40 -70.74 54.57 17.33
C ASP A 40 -69.57 54.15 16.41
N SER A 41 -69.65 54.59 15.16
CA SER A 41 -68.78 54.35 14.02
C SER A 41 -67.45 55.11 14.08
N GLN A 42 -66.43 54.55 13.43
CA GLN A 42 -65.38 55.34 12.78
C GLN A 42 -65.30 54.92 11.31
N GLY A 43 -65.40 55.89 10.41
CA GLY A 43 -65.48 55.65 8.97
C GLY A 43 -64.12 55.52 8.31
N TYR A 44 -64.01 54.61 7.35
CA TYR A 44 -62.86 54.51 6.46
C TYR A 44 -62.94 55.59 5.38
N THR A 45 -61.85 56.31 5.15
CA THR A 45 -61.74 57.31 4.08
C THR A 45 -61.46 56.63 2.74
N ALA A 46 -62.40 56.68 1.80
CA ALA A 46 -62.22 56.15 0.45
C ALA A 46 -61.18 56.98 -0.34
N ALA A 47 -59.97 56.44 -0.51
CA ALA A 47 -58.90 57.06 -1.30
C ALA A 47 -57.88 56.03 -1.84
N GLY A 48 -58.34 55.15 -2.73
CA GLY A 48 -57.49 54.44 -3.70
C GLY A 48 -56.68 53.24 -3.19
N LEU A 49 -57.06 52.05 -3.64
CA LEU A 49 -56.23 51.16 -4.46
C LEU A 49 -57.06 49.96 -4.92
N ALA A 50 -57.16 49.73 -6.23
CA ALA A 50 -57.47 48.40 -6.74
C ALA A 50 -56.21 47.55 -6.57
N SER A 51 -56.23 46.64 -5.60
CA SER A 51 -55.06 45.82 -5.23
C SER A 51 -54.88 44.65 -6.20
N ASN A 52 -54.25 44.93 -7.34
CA ASN A 52 -53.87 43.93 -8.34
C ASN A 52 -53.06 42.77 -7.73
N ALA A 53 -53.62 41.55 -7.75
CA ALA A 53 -52.98 40.33 -7.31
C ALA A 53 -52.25 39.61 -8.45
N SER A 54 -51.04 39.12 -8.20
CA SER A 54 -50.37 38.16 -9.08
C SER A 54 -50.36 36.81 -8.37
N VAL A 55 -51.25 35.91 -8.81
CA VAL A 55 -51.39 34.56 -8.29
C VAL A 55 -50.19 33.75 -8.79
N PRO A 56 -49.40 33.14 -7.89
CA PRO A 56 -48.17 32.46 -8.24
C PRO A 56 -48.41 31.10 -8.92
N TYR A 57 -47.46 30.72 -9.75
CA TYR A 57 -47.29 29.33 -10.16
C TYR A 57 -46.63 28.51 -9.06
N VAL A 58 -47.09 27.26 -8.87
CA VAL A 58 -46.42 26.22 -8.08
C VAL A 58 -46.23 24.96 -8.92
N ASP A 59 -45.07 24.32 -8.81
CA ASP A 59 -44.81 23.02 -9.46
C ASP A 59 -45.74 21.94 -8.88
N ARG A 60 -46.02 22.03 -7.57
CA ARG A 60 -46.93 21.17 -6.84
C ARG A 60 -47.58 21.91 -5.68
N HIS A 61 -48.90 21.89 -5.63
CA HIS A 61 -49.63 22.18 -4.40
C HIS A 61 -49.47 21.01 -3.43
N TYR A 62 -49.03 21.31 -2.20
CA TYR A 62 -48.78 20.31 -1.14
C TYR A 62 -49.92 20.22 -0.10
N GLY A 63 -50.89 21.12 -0.17
CA GLY A 63 -52.11 21.09 0.62
C GLY A 63 -53.12 20.05 0.15
N LEU A 64 -54.27 20.04 0.83
CA LEU A 64 -55.42 19.20 0.52
C LEU A 64 -56.69 20.02 0.73
N ALA A 65 -57.64 19.98 -0.21
CA ALA A 65 -58.97 20.55 -0.03
C ALA A 65 -59.71 19.76 1.08
N ASP A 66 -59.44 20.14 2.33
CA ASP A 66 -59.82 19.43 3.55
C ASP A 66 -60.56 20.35 4.55
N GLY A 67 -60.68 21.63 4.18
CA GLY A 67 -61.58 22.64 4.75
C GLY A 67 -60.92 23.51 5.81
N ILE A 68 -59.60 23.42 5.99
CA ILE A 68 -58.86 24.01 7.12
C ILE A 68 -57.57 24.63 6.57
N VAL A 69 -57.64 25.89 6.14
CA VAL A 69 -56.54 26.58 5.46
C VAL A 69 -55.36 26.79 6.39
N ASP A 70 -54.22 26.17 6.11
CA ASP A 70 -53.02 26.29 6.94
C ASP A 70 -52.12 27.48 6.60
N PRO A 71 -51.43 28.10 7.59
CA PRO A 71 -50.58 29.28 7.39
C PRO A 71 -49.35 29.13 6.47
N LYS A 72 -49.16 27.95 5.85
CA LYS A 72 -48.09 27.64 4.89
C LYS A 72 -48.58 26.81 3.69
N GLU A 73 -49.89 26.62 3.56
CA GLU A 73 -50.49 25.75 2.54
C GLU A 73 -50.62 26.43 1.17
N TYR A 74 -50.75 27.76 1.18
CA TYR A 74 -50.83 28.60 0.00
C TYR A 74 -49.71 29.64 0.04
N SER A 75 -49.03 29.79 -1.09
CA SER A 75 -47.92 30.73 -1.30
C SER A 75 -48.36 32.20 -1.41
N TYR A 76 -49.64 32.48 -1.68
CA TYR A 76 -50.20 33.83 -1.76
C TYR A 76 -51.59 33.92 -1.11
N ASN A 77 -51.88 35.07 -0.48
CA ASN A 77 -53.20 35.41 0.04
C ASN A 77 -53.51 36.91 -0.08
N TYR A 78 -54.80 37.22 -0.01
CA TYR A 78 -55.38 38.55 -0.11
C TYR A 78 -56.63 38.65 0.78
N THR A 79 -56.72 39.65 1.64
CA THR A 79 -57.97 39.98 2.35
C THR A 79 -58.68 41.11 1.63
N ASP A 80 -59.91 40.87 1.18
CA ASP A 80 -60.77 41.89 0.60
C ASP A 80 -61.13 42.94 1.67
N PRO A 81 -60.82 44.23 1.47
CA PRO A 81 -61.14 45.29 2.43
C PRO A 81 -62.65 45.60 2.52
N VAL A 82 -63.48 45.14 1.58
CA VAL A 82 -64.94 45.39 1.57
C VAL A 82 -65.67 44.30 2.37
N SER A 83 -65.52 43.02 2.01
CA SER A 83 -66.20 41.91 2.69
C SER A 83 -65.43 41.34 3.90
N GLY A 84 -64.13 41.62 4.01
CA GLY A 84 -63.25 41.01 5.02
C GLY A 84 -62.96 39.51 4.79
N VAL A 85 -63.40 38.94 3.66
CA VAL A 85 -63.05 37.57 3.24
C VAL A 85 -61.56 37.54 2.90
N THR A 86 -60.83 36.55 3.41
CA THR A 86 -59.46 36.26 2.97
C THR A 86 -59.48 35.12 1.97
N VAL A 87 -58.92 35.40 0.79
CA VAL A 87 -58.80 34.52 -0.36
C VAL A 87 -57.32 34.12 -0.48
N TYR A 88 -57.07 32.82 -0.56
CA TYR A 88 -55.76 32.20 -0.71
C TYR A 88 -55.72 31.55 -2.10
N LEU A 89 -54.68 31.83 -2.90
CA LEU A 89 -54.64 31.45 -4.32
C LEU A 89 -53.24 31.02 -4.76
N GLU A 90 -53.14 29.90 -5.45
CA GLU A 90 -51.96 29.50 -6.25
C GLU A 90 -52.39 28.56 -7.39
N HIS A 91 -51.60 28.37 -8.43
CA HIS A 91 -51.96 27.46 -9.53
C HIS A 91 -50.80 26.62 -10.06
N ASN A 92 -51.10 25.42 -10.56
CA ASN A 92 -50.12 24.60 -11.31
C ASN A 92 -50.33 24.70 -12.84
N SER A 93 -51.02 25.75 -13.30
CA SER A 93 -51.42 25.97 -14.71
C SER A 93 -52.43 24.96 -15.29
N THR A 94 -52.95 24.04 -14.48
CA THR A 94 -54.10 23.18 -14.83
C THR A 94 -55.23 23.26 -13.80
N VAL A 95 -54.85 23.48 -12.54
CA VAL A 95 -55.72 23.66 -11.38
C VAL A 95 -55.33 24.96 -10.67
N LEU A 96 -56.35 25.75 -10.34
CA LEU A 96 -56.28 26.86 -9.39
C LEU A 96 -56.71 26.32 -8.02
N PHE A 97 -55.83 26.45 -7.04
CA PHE A 97 -56.07 26.05 -5.66
C PHE A 97 -56.57 27.27 -4.90
N ILE A 98 -57.76 27.17 -4.31
CA ILE A 98 -58.46 28.29 -3.66
C ILE A 98 -58.78 27.94 -2.22
N GLY A 99 -58.28 28.73 -1.28
CA GLY A 99 -58.75 28.77 0.11
C GLY A 99 -59.58 30.05 0.36
N LEU A 100 -60.66 29.94 1.11
CA LEU A 100 -61.54 31.04 1.52
C LEU A 100 -61.73 31.00 3.04
N SER A 101 -61.65 32.16 3.70
CA SER A 101 -61.84 32.28 5.15
C SER A 101 -62.58 33.57 5.48
N ALA A 102 -63.67 33.48 6.25
CA ALA A 102 -64.50 34.63 6.62
C ALA A 102 -65.18 34.46 7.98
N ARG A 103 -65.42 35.58 8.68
CA ARG A 103 -66.07 35.59 9.99
C ARG A 103 -67.60 35.47 9.87
N THR A 104 -68.04 34.28 9.49
CA THR A 104 -69.44 33.89 9.37
C THR A 104 -69.60 32.42 9.79
N SER A 105 -70.85 32.02 10.09
CA SER A 105 -71.31 30.63 10.25
C SER A 105 -72.34 30.30 9.17
N GLY A 106 -72.02 30.67 7.93
CA GLY A 106 -72.89 30.64 6.76
C GLY A 106 -72.04 30.51 5.50
N TRP A 107 -72.63 30.71 4.33
CA TRP A 107 -71.89 30.47 3.09
C TRP A 107 -70.81 31.51 2.80
N ILE A 108 -69.73 31.07 2.16
CA ILE A 108 -68.70 31.91 1.53
C ILE A 108 -68.65 31.52 0.04
N GLY A 109 -68.37 32.50 -0.82
CA GLY A 109 -68.25 32.27 -2.24
C GLY A 109 -67.31 33.23 -2.94
N LEU A 110 -66.96 32.89 -4.17
CA LEU A 110 -66.05 33.62 -5.04
C LEU A 110 -66.61 33.60 -6.47
N ALA A 111 -66.63 34.76 -7.12
CA ALA A 111 -67.00 34.93 -8.51
C ALA A 111 -65.80 35.39 -9.34
N TRP A 112 -65.76 35.06 -10.62
CA TRP A 112 -64.83 35.67 -11.58
C TRP A 112 -65.46 35.81 -12.97
N MET A 113 -65.06 36.85 -13.69
CA MET A 113 -65.48 37.07 -15.09
C MET A 113 -64.30 36.89 -16.04
N ASN A 114 -64.63 36.83 -17.34
CA ASN A 114 -63.63 36.93 -18.41
C ASN A 114 -62.89 38.28 -18.32
N TYR A 115 -61.64 38.34 -18.79
CA TYR A 115 -60.76 39.51 -18.71
C TYR A 115 -61.25 40.75 -19.50
N THR A 116 -62.41 40.65 -20.16
CA THR A 116 -63.09 41.73 -20.89
C THR A 116 -64.41 42.18 -20.26
N GLY A 117 -64.83 41.61 -19.13
CA GLY A 117 -66.06 41.97 -18.41
C GLY A 117 -65.79 42.79 -17.15
N GLU A 118 -66.79 43.52 -16.66
CA GLU A 118 -66.67 44.31 -15.44
C GLU A 118 -67.88 44.15 -14.50
N PHE A 119 -67.65 43.72 -13.26
CA PHE A 119 -68.69 43.63 -12.22
C PHE A 119 -69.41 44.97 -11.98
N THR A 120 -68.74 46.10 -12.23
CA THR A 120 -69.26 47.48 -12.13
C THR A 120 -70.52 47.72 -12.98
N THR A 121 -70.58 47.15 -14.19
CA THR A 121 -71.72 47.30 -15.11
C THR A 121 -72.61 46.07 -15.10
N ASP A 122 -72.01 44.89 -14.97
CA ASP A 122 -72.67 43.61 -15.27
C ASP A 122 -73.20 42.92 -13.99
N GLY A 123 -72.75 43.35 -12.80
CA GLY A 123 -72.92 42.64 -11.54
C GLY A 123 -72.26 41.26 -11.64
N ILE A 124 -72.99 40.17 -11.39
CA ILE A 124 -72.49 38.81 -11.66
C ILE A 124 -72.86 38.25 -13.05
N ASN A 125 -73.51 39.02 -13.94
CA ASN A 125 -73.96 38.49 -15.23
C ASN A 125 -72.80 38.07 -16.14
N GLY A 126 -72.67 36.78 -16.44
CA GLY A 126 -71.52 36.25 -17.19
C GLY A 126 -70.27 36.01 -16.35
N SER A 127 -70.41 35.91 -15.02
CA SER A 127 -69.38 35.36 -14.14
C SER A 127 -69.60 33.88 -13.84
N ASP A 128 -68.51 33.15 -13.65
CA ASP A 128 -68.52 31.92 -12.85
C ASP A 128 -68.75 32.30 -11.38
N LEU A 129 -69.31 31.38 -10.60
CA LEU A 129 -69.64 31.60 -9.19
C LEU A 129 -69.60 30.28 -8.40
N ILE A 130 -68.67 30.17 -7.46
CA ILE A 130 -68.61 29.05 -6.52
C ILE A 130 -69.12 29.50 -5.14
N LEU A 131 -70.12 28.81 -4.58
CA LEU A 131 -70.72 29.10 -3.28
C LEU A 131 -70.73 27.84 -2.40
N GLY A 132 -70.37 27.93 -1.12
CA GLY A 132 -70.53 26.80 -0.21
C GLY A 132 -70.48 27.17 1.27
N TYR A 133 -70.72 26.19 2.14
CA TYR A 133 -70.65 26.33 3.59
C TYR A 133 -70.29 24.99 4.28
N ALA A 134 -69.85 25.06 5.54
CA ALA A 134 -69.67 23.89 6.40
C ALA A 134 -70.99 23.57 7.15
N PRO A 135 -71.65 22.42 6.93
CA PRO A 135 -72.97 22.17 7.48
C PRO A 135 -72.95 21.63 8.93
N GLY A 136 -73.66 22.30 9.85
CA GLY A 136 -73.97 21.77 11.18
C GLY A 136 -73.33 22.50 12.37
N THR A 137 -72.90 21.75 13.39
CA THR A 137 -72.32 22.32 14.61
C THR A 137 -70.84 22.67 14.43
N PRO A 138 -70.34 23.74 15.10
CA PRO A 138 -68.92 24.11 15.11
C PRO A 138 -67.96 22.95 15.39
N HIS A 139 -66.85 22.95 14.67
CA HIS A 139 -65.71 22.06 14.86
C HIS A 139 -64.93 22.49 16.11
N GLU A 140 -64.31 21.52 16.78
CA GLU A 140 -63.44 21.82 17.93
C GLU A 140 -62.14 22.51 17.47
N VAL A 141 -61.61 23.40 18.31
CA VAL A 141 -60.40 24.19 18.01
C VAL A 141 -59.22 23.26 17.67
N VAL A 142 -58.71 23.39 16.45
CA VAL A 142 -57.67 22.50 15.89
C VAL A 142 -56.39 22.55 16.72
N GLN A 143 -55.98 21.40 17.26
CA GLN A 143 -54.71 21.26 17.97
C GLN A 143 -53.53 21.42 17.01
N ARG A 144 -52.58 22.30 17.37
CA ARG A 144 -51.33 22.54 16.64
C ARG A 144 -50.10 22.27 17.52
N VAL A 145 -48.98 21.90 16.91
CA VAL A 145 -47.70 21.66 17.62
C VAL A 145 -47.16 22.97 18.20
N THR A 146 -47.03 23.05 19.53
CA THR A 146 -46.37 24.19 20.22
C THR A 146 -44.87 23.92 20.45
N GLY A 147 -44.48 22.65 20.42
CA GLY A 147 -43.13 22.16 20.65
C GLY A 147 -42.95 21.51 22.02
N SER A 148 -43.97 21.52 22.89
CA SER A 148 -43.99 20.82 24.19
C SER A 148 -44.36 19.34 24.06
N GLU A 149 -44.88 18.96 22.90
CA GLU A 149 -45.57 17.71 22.66
C GLU A 149 -44.62 16.71 22.00
N ALA A 150 -44.77 15.42 22.34
CA ALA A 150 -44.33 14.36 21.45
C ALA A 150 -45.17 14.39 20.17
N VAL A 151 -44.55 14.07 19.03
CA VAL A 151 -45.22 14.11 17.72
C VAL A 151 -44.92 12.84 16.95
N THR A 152 -45.61 12.63 15.84
CA THR A 152 -45.17 11.71 14.78
C THR A 152 -45.31 12.42 13.46
N VAL A 153 -44.23 12.42 12.69
CA VAL A 153 -44.15 13.10 11.39
C VAL A 153 -43.74 12.06 10.36
N HIS A 154 -44.65 11.73 9.45
CA HIS A 154 -44.29 10.99 8.24
C HIS A 154 -43.47 11.91 7.34
N TYR A 155 -42.41 11.41 6.71
CA TYR A 155 -41.58 12.22 5.82
C TYR A 155 -41.06 11.44 4.62
N LYS A 156 -40.78 12.21 3.57
CA LYS A 156 -40.03 11.83 2.37
C LYS A 156 -38.88 12.80 2.25
N LEU A 157 -37.67 12.26 2.10
CA LEU A 157 -36.44 13.00 1.86
C LEU A 157 -35.93 12.68 0.45
N LEU A 158 -35.86 13.72 -0.38
CA LEU A 158 -35.38 13.67 -1.74
C LEU A 158 -34.08 14.49 -1.87
N LEU A 159 -33.22 14.09 -2.81
CA LEU A 159 -32.17 14.97 -3.32
C LEU A 159 -32.78 15.99 -4.27
N ARG A 160 -32.10 17.13 -4.43
CA ARG A 160 -32.46 18.20 -5.37
C ARG A 160 -32.85 17.72 -6.77
N ASN A 161 -32.20 16.67 -7.32
CA ASN A 161 -32.52 16.10 -8.64
C ASN A 161 -33.84 15.28 -8.70
N GLY A 162 -34.59 15.17 -7.60
CA GLY A 162 -35.86 14.43 -7.50
C GLY A 162 -35.71 12.97 -7.03
N THR A 163 -34.50 12.51 -6.67
CA THR A 163 -34.28 11.13 -6.20
C THR A 163 -34.74 10.97 -4.76
N LEU A 164 -35.74 10.12 -4.50
CA LEU A 164 -36.14 9.73 -3.14
C LEU A 164 -35.03 8.89 -2.48
N ILE A 165 -34.51 9.37 -1.35
CA ILE A 165 -33.47 8.70 -0.56
C ILE A 165 -34.05 7.97 0.65
N GLN A 166 -35.05 8.54 1.30
CA GLN A 166 -35.63 7.99 2.53
C GLN A 166 -37.12 8.33 2.64
N GLU A 167 -37.89 7.35 3.12
CA GLU A 167 -39.30 7.50 3.50
C GLU A 167 -39.51 6.79 4.83
N GLY A 168 -40.29 7.39 5.75
CA GLY A 168 -40.51 6.83 7.08
C GLY A 168 -41.24 7.78 8.01
N ASN A 169 -41.11 7.57 9.32
CA ASN A 169 -41.63 8.46 10.35
C ASN A 169 -40.46 8.93 11.25
N VAL A 170 -40.29 10.24 11.45
CA VAL A 170 -39.30 10.78 12.41
C VAL A 170 -39.75 12.12 13.03
N PRO A 171 -39.97 12.20 14.36
CA PRO A 171 -40.09 11.07 15.30
C PRO A 171 -41.18 10.08 14.87
N ASP A 172 -41.04 8.83 15.32
CA ASP A 172 -42.04 7.77 15.10
C ASP A 172 -43.21 7.87 16.10
N ASP A 173 -44.07 6.86 16.15
CA ASP A 173 -45.19 6.75 17.11
C ASP A 173 -44.77 6.19 18.48
N THR A 174 -43.53 5.70 18.62
CA THR A 174 -42.96 5.22 19.88
C THR A 174 -42.30 6.33 20.69
N SER A 175 -41.82 7.41 20.05
CA SER A 175 -41.19 8.52 20.79
C SER A 175 -42.16 9.19 21.76
N THR A 176 -41.63 9.51 22.95
CA THR A 176 -42.32 10.21 24.04
C THR A 176 -41.65 11.54 24.41
N LYS A 177 -40.57 11.93 23.71
CA LYS A 177 -39.90 13.23 23.93
C LYS A 177 -40.70 14.36 23.29
N ALA A 178 -40.59 15.57 23.84
CA ALA A 178 -41.08 16.75 23.16
C ALA A 178 -40.24 17.03 21.91
N ILE A 179 -40.87 17.44 20.78
CA ILE A 179 -40.17 17.68 19.50
C ILE A 179 -39.03 18.71 19.60
N ARG A 180 -39.07 19.64 20.58
CA ARG A 180 -37.97 20.58 20.86
C ARG A 180 -36.67 19.89 21.29
N ASP A 181 -36.80 18.76 22.01
CA ASP A 181 -35.71 18.00 22.64
C ASP A 181 -35.23 16.82 21.78
N GLU A 182 -35.75 16.70 20.54
CA GLU A 182 -35.36 15.64 19.62
C GLU A 182 -34.05 15.95 18.87
N SER A 183 -33.26 14.90 18.67
CA SER A 183 -31.94 14.92 18.03
C SER A 183 -32.05 14.96 16.50
N LEU A 184 -32.76 15.96 15.99
CA LEU A 184 -33.05 16.20 14.57
C LEU A 184 -32.54 17.59 14.15
N LEU A 185 -32.37 17.79 12.84
CA LEU A 185 -31.96 19.08 12.26
C LEU A 185 -32.91 20.22 12.72
N ASP A 186 -32.34 21.36 13.12
CA ASP A 186 -33.14 22.52 13.55
C ASP A 186 -33.95 23.14 12.40
N GLY A 187 -33.53 22.94 11.14
CA GLY A 187 -34.36 23.22 9.95
C GLY A 187 -35.63 22.37 9.92
N TYR A 188 -35.51 21.05 10.14
CA TYR A 188 -36.65 20.14 10.17
C TYR A 188 -37.61 20.47 11.32
N LYS A 189 -37.10 20.62 12.55
CA LYS A 189 -37.93 20.96 13.73
C LYS A 189 -38.67 22.30 13.56
N ARG A 190 -38.03 23.32 12.97
CA ARG A 190 -38.69 24.61 12.64
C ARG A 190 -39.91 24.46 11.75
N GLN A 191 -39.93 23.45 10.87
CA GLN A 191 -41.04 23.21 9.94
C GLN A 191 -42.15 22.36 10.54
N VAL A 192 -41.90 21.60 11.61
CA VAL A 192 -42.92 20.87 12.39
C VAL A 192 -43.73 21.79 13.32
N TYR A 193 -43.15 22.91 13.79
CA TYR A 193 -43.88 23.84 14.66
C TYR A 193 -45.10 24.48 13.96
N GLY A 194 -46.19 24.61 14.72
CA GLY A 194 -47.48 25.11 14.25
C GLY A 194 -48.27 24.14 13.37
N MET A 195 -47.76 22.94 13.06
CA MET A 195 -48.51 21.98 12.24
C MET A 195 -49.76 21.44 12.94
N ARG A 196 -50.86 21.21 12.21
CA ARG A 196 -52.00 20.37 12.64
C ARG A 196 -51.82 18.92 12.17
N ILE A 197 -52.54 17.97 12.77
CA ILE A 197 -52.58 16.58 12.27
C ILE A 197 -53.22 16.58 10.88
N GLY A 198 -52.63 15.88 9.91
CA GLY A 198 -53.06 15.85 8.52
C GLY A 198 -52.34 16.83 7.60
N GLU A 199 -51.87 17.97 8.14
CA GLU A 199 -51.15 19.00 7.38
C GLU A 199 -49.89 18.41 6.73
N THR A 200 -49.68 18.78 5.46
CA THR A 200 -48.49 18.42 4.70
C THR A 200 -47.71 19.68 4.33
N ARG A 201 -46.38 19.64 4.46
CA ARG A 201 -45.48 20.76 4.13
C ARG A 201 -44.32 20.28 3.27
N HIS A 202 -43.93 21.11 2.31
CA HIS A 202 -42.69 20.98 1.55
C HIS A 202 -41.71 22.08 1.92
N PHE A 203 -40.43 21.76 1.92
CA PHE A 203 -39.34 22.72 2.10
C PHE A 203 -38.01 22.08 1.70
N ILE A 204 -37.03 22.93 1.37
CA ILE A 204 -35.63 22.54 1.22
C ILE A 204 -34.87 23.00 2.47
N ILE A 205 -34.04 22.14 3.05
CA ILE A 205 -32.96 22.56 3.96
C ILE A 205 -31.70 22.71 3.10
N PRO A 206 -31.14 23.92 2.93
CA PRO A 206 -29.91 24.11 2.18
C PRO A 206 -28.76 23.33 2.80
N ALA A 207 -27.79 22.89 1.99
CA ALA A 207 -26.62 22.15 2.46
C ALA A 207 -25.89 22.78 3.67
N ALA A 208 -25.85 24.12 3.74
CA ALA A 208 -25.25 24.89 4.84
C ALA A 208 -26.02 24.82 6.18
N GLU A 209 -27.30 24.43 6.16
CA GLU A 209 -28.14 24.17 7.35
C GLU A 209 -28.41 22.67 7.59
N GLY A 210 -27.87 21.81 6.72
CA GLY A 210 -28.02 20.35 6.75
C GLY A 210 -26.80 19.62 7.32
N TYR A 211 -26.38 18.55 6.65
CA TYR A 211 -25.21 17.76 7.04
C TYR A 211 -23.91 18.47 6.66
N THR A 212 -23.16 18.89 7.68
CA THR A 212 -22.02 19.81 7.55
C THR A 212 -20.67 19.17 7.93
N THR A 213 -20.67 17.89 8.31
CA THR A 213 -19.43 17.12 8.56
C THR A 213 -19.15 16.16 7.40
N SER A 214 -17.93 16.18 6.86
CA SER A 214 -17.55 15.37 5.67
C SER A 214 -17.56 13.85 5.85
N THR A 215 -17.85 13.36 7.07
CA THR A 215 -18.09 11.95 7.38
C THR A 215 -19.56 11.52 7.25
N GLU A 216 -20.48 12.46 6.99
CA GLU A 216 -21.92 12.21 6.92
C GLU A 216 -22.36 11.83 5.50
N PRO A 217 -23.19 10.78 5.29
CA PRO A 217 -23.53 10.30 3.93
C PRO A 217 -24.24 11.30 3.00
N LEU A 218 -24.81 12.36 3.58
CA LEU A 218 -25.53 13.43 2.88
C LEU A 218 -24.81 14.78 3.03
N TYR A 219 -23.51 14.76 3.37
CA TYR A 219 -22.69 15.97 3.47
C TYR A 219 -22.79 16.83 2.21
N GLY A 220 -23.08 18.12 2.39
CA GLY A 220 -23.13 19.08 1.29
C GLY A 220 -24.34 18.97 0.35
N GLN A 221 -25.36 18.17 0.69
CA GLN A 221 -26.56 18.04 -0.13
C GLN A 221 -27.67 19.02 0.29
N ASP A 222 -28.31 19.66 -0.69
CA ASP A 222 -29.60 20.33 -0.48
C ASP A 222 -30.67 19.25 -0.25
N LEU A 223 -31.36 19.30 0.88
CA LEU A 223 -32.30 18.26 1.33
C LEU A 223 -33.74 18.69 1.11
N GLU A 224 -34.43 18.10 0.14
CA GLU A 224 -35.84 18.36 -0.14
C GLU A 224 -36.72 17.45 0.74
N TYR A 225 -37.50 18.04 1.62
CA TYR A 225 -38.42 17.33 2.52
C TYR A 225 -39.87 17.56 2.11
N VAL A 226 -40.66 16.48 2.09
CA VAL A 226 -42.12 16.52 2.19
C VAL A 226 -42.51 15.83 3.49
N ILE A 227 -43.17 16.55 4.40
CA ILE A 227 -43.57 16.05 5.72
C ILE A 227 -45.08 16.10 5.90
N THR A 228 -45.65 15.12 6.60
CA THR A 228 -47.07 15.05 6.98
C THR A 228 -47.19 14.71 8.46
N LEU A 229 -47.86 15.55 9.26
CA LEU A 229 -48.01 15.30 10.70
C LEU A 229 -49.13 14.27 10.97
N THR A 230 -48.84 13.23 11.75
CA THR A 230 -49.78 12.12 12.03
C THR A 230 -50.19 11.99 13.50
N ARG A 231 -49.47 12.64 14.43
CA ARG A 231 -49.76 12.61 15.88
C ARG A 231 -49.32 13.88 16.60
N ILE A 232 -50.11 14.33 17.58
CA ILE A 232 -49.71 15.33 18.61
C ILE A 232 -50.03 14.78 20.00
N GLY A 233 -49.01 14.50 20.81
CA GLY A 233 -49.13 13.88 22.12
C GLY A 233 -49.76 12.49 22.02
N THR A 234 -50.95 12.33 22.62
CA THR A 234 -51.78 11.12 22.52
C THR A 234 -52.85 11.21 21.43
N ASN A 235 -52.96 12.33 20.72
CA ASN A 235 -53.98 12.56 19.69
C ASN A 235 -53.48 12.10 18.30
N PHE A 236 -54.31 11.30 17.63
CA PHE A 236 -54.13 10.82 16.25
C PHE A 236 -55.31 11.20 15.33
N ASN A 237 -56.28 11.97 15.84
CA ASN A 237 -57.48 12.33 15.10
C ASN A 237 -57.16 13.49 14.14
N ASN A 238 -57.10 13.19 12.84
CA ASN A 238 -57.03 14.22 11.80
C ASN A 238 -58.39 14.96 11.74
N PRO A 239 -58.45 16.30 11.98
CA PRO A 239 -59.68 17.08 11.99
C PRO A 239 -60.42 17.10 10.65
N SER A 240 -59.74 16.89 9.50
CA SER A 240 -60.44 16.88 8.21
C SER A 240 -61.32 15.66 7.96
N ARG A 241 -61.31 14.68 8.87
CA ARG A 241 -62.31 13.61 8.91
C ARG A 241 -63.68 14.06 9.44
N THR A 242 -63.74 15.22 10.09
CA THR A 242 -65.01 15.85 10.51
C THR A 242 -65.49 16.92 9.53
N SER A 243 -64.57 17.61 8.84
CA SER A 243 -64.88 18.60 7.79
C SER A 243 -65.88 18.07 6.75
N ARG A 244 -66.81 18.94 6.36
CA ARG A 244 -67.83 18.67 5.33
C ARG A 244 -68.15 19.97 4.61
N ILE A 245 -68.54 19.87 3.35
CA ILE A 245 -69.04 21.00 2.56
C ILE A 245 -70.41 20.69 1.95
N THR A 246 -71.27 21.69 1.94
CA THR A 246 -72.38 21.79 0.97
C THR A 246 -72.04 22.95 0.04
N TYR A 247 -71.95 22.68 -1.27
CA TYR A 247 -71.63 23.72 -2.27
C TYR A 247 -72.51 23.64 -3.52
N SER A 248 -72.61 24.79 -4.19
CA SER A 248 -73.16 24.96 -5.52
C SER A 248 -72.11 25.58 -6.44
N ASP A 249 -72.03 24.99 -7.63
CA ASP A 249 -71.29 25.48 -8.79
C ASP A 249 -72.31 26.23 -9.66
N CYS A 250 -72.06 27.47 -10.05
CA CYS A 250 -73.07 28.38 -10.60
C CYS A 250 -72.50 29.30 -11.70
N HIS A 251 -73.37 29.73 -12.62
CA HIS A 251 -73.10 30.85 -13.53
C HIS A 251 -74.10 31.99 -13.30
N GLY A 252 -73.64 33.24 -13.44
CA GLY A 252 -74.46 34.43 -13.22
C GLY A 252 -75.26 34.85 -14.46
N ILE A 253 -76.55 35.17 -14.27
CA ILE A 253 -77.55 35.50 -15.31
C ILE A 253 -78.17 36.90 -15.16
N GLY A 254 -77.65 37.72 -14.25
CA GLY A 254 -78.13 39.07 -13.95
C GLY A 254 -77.39 39.65 -12.75
N THR A 255 -77.60 40.93 -12.44
CA THR A 255 -76.77 41.68 -11.47
C THR A 255 -76.61 41.03 -10.09
N PHE A 256 -77.65 40.34 -9.61
CA PHE A 256 -77.65 39.57 -8.35
C PHE A 256 -78.27 38.16 -8.53
N GLN A 257 -78.34 37.66 -9.76
CA GLN A 257 -79.05 36.43 -10.10
C GLN A 257 -78.08 35.42 -10.72
N HIS A 258 -78.12 34.19 -10.22
CA HIS A 258 -77.32 33.07 -10.72
C HIS A 258 -78.19 31.83 -10.89
N LEU A 259 -77.70 30.86 -11.67
CA LEU A 259 -78.25 29.51 -11.74
C LEU A 259 -77.15 28.51 -11.38
N THR A 260 -77.52 27.45 -10.66
CA THR A 260 -76.65 26.28 -10.48
C THR A 260 -76.35 25.65 -11.83
N ASP A 261 -75.09 25.35 -12.12
CA ASP A 261 -74.76 24.66 -13.36
C ASP A 261 -75.16 23.17 -13.29
N ALA A 262 -75.59 22.65 -14.44
CA ALA A 262 -75.93 21.25 -14.62
C ALA A 262 -74.69 20.34 -14.66
N ASN A 263 -73.52 20.87 -15.04
CA ASN A 263 -72.29 20.13 -15.25
C ASN A 263 -71.14 20.68 -14.37
N ARG A 264 -71.07 20.18 -13.14
CA ARG A 264 -70.07 20.55 -12.12
C ARG A 264 -68.64 20.04 -12.41
N SER A 265 -68.19 20.13 -13.65
CA SER A 265 -66.93 19.56 -14.14
C SER A 265 -65.69 20.40 -13.79
N GLN A 266 -65.92 21.63 -13.30
CA GLN A 266 -64.90 22.58 -12.89
C GLN A 266 -64.28 22.22 -11.53
N ILE A 267 -65.10 21.79 -10.55
CA ILE A 267 -64.65 21.48 -9.19
C ILE A 267 -64.08 20.05 -9.10
N ILE A 268 -62.78 19.95 -8.83
CA ILE A 268 -62.05 18.68 -8.73
C ILE A 268 -62.13 18.11 -7.30
N ALA A 269 -62.00 18.98 -6.31
CA ALA A 269 -62.15 18.66 -4.89
C ALA A 269 -62.64 19.91 -4.14
N ALA A 270 -63.41 19.70 -3.07
CA ALA A 270 -63.86 20.77 -2.19
C ALA A 270 -64.15 20.24 -0.78
N ASN A 271 -63.86 21.03 0.25
CA ASN A 271 -64.26 20.73 1.64
C ASN A 271 -64.33 22.02 2.48
N ALA A 272 -64.94 21.95 3.67
CA ALA A 272 -65.14 23.12 4.54
C ALA A 272 -65.15 22.76 6.04
N SER A 273 -64.83 23.74 6.87
CA SER A 273 -64.99 23.71 8.32
C SER A 273 -65.52 25.06 8.84
N ASP A 274 -66.03 25.07 10.07
CA ASP A 274 -66.41 26.28 10.82
C ASP A 274 -66.07 26.04 12.29
N ASP A 275 -65.36 26.97 12.93
CA ASP A 275 -65.02 26.94 14.35
C ASP A 275 -66.07 27.64 15.25
N GLY A 276 -67.17 28.12 14.67
CA GLY A 276 -68.23 28.88 15.32
C GLY A 276 -67.97 30.39 15.39
N THR A 277 -66.84 30.84 14.83
CA THR A 277 -66.48 32.25 14.60
C THR A 277 -66.04 32.51 13.16
N THR A 278 -65.44 31.51 12.52
CA THR A 278 -64.82 31.59 11.19
C THR A 278 -65.10 30.34 10.38
N THR A 279 -65.91 30.46 9.33
CA THR A 279 -66.04 29.45 8.28
C THR A 279 -64.80 29.49 7.37
N GLN A 280 -64.30 28.33 6.99
CA GLN A 280 -63.20 28.11 6.06
C GLN A 280 -63.61 27.10 4.99
N ILE A 281 -63.26 27.36 3.74
CA ILE A 281 -63.67 26.55 2.58
C ILE A 281 -62.52 26.46 1.59
N GLU A 282 -62.34 25.29 0.99
CA GLU A 282 -61.31 25.07 -0.02
C GLU A 282 -61.91 24.46 -1.30
N TYR A 283 -61.42 24.90 -2.45
CA TYR A 283 -61.80 24.43 -3.78
C TYR A 283 -60.56 24.23 -4.65
N PHE A 284 -60.47 23.07 -5.30
CA PHE A 284 -59.51 22.81 -6.37
C PHE A 284 -60.24 22.94 -7.70
N VAL A 285 -60.05 24.05 -8.41
CA VAL A 285 -60.80 24.46 -9.60
C VAL A 285 -59.99 24.21 -10.86
N ARG A 286 -60.58 23.52 -11.84
CA ARG A 286 -59.99 23.30 -13.17
C ARG A 286 -59.92 24.61 -13.95
N MET A 287 -58.71 25.08 -14.26
CA MET A 287 -58.51 26.38 -14.92
C MET A 287 -59.05 26.45 -16.35
N ASN A 288 -59.11 25.33 -17.06
CA ASN A 288 -59.67 25.22 -18.40
C ASN A 288 -60.70 24.09 -18.41
N SER A 289 -61.97 24.45 -18.33
CA SER A 289 -63.09 23.52 -18.23
C SER A 289 -63.45 22.87 -19.58
N THR A 290 -64.38 21.93 -19.53
CA THR A 290 -65.05 21.38 -20.71
C THR A 290 -66.48 21.88 -20.87
N ASP A 291 -66.99 22.69 -19.93
CA ASP A 291 -68.26 23.38 -20.12
C ASP A 291 -68.11 24.59 -21.08
N THR A 292 -69.25 25.09 -21.55
CA THR A 292 -69.38 26.29 -22.37
C THR A 292 -69.87 27.52 -21.60
N ASN A 293 -70.37 27.33 -20.37
CA ASN A 293 -70.75 28.42 -19.47
C ASN A 293 -69.52 28.96 -18.71
N ASP A 294 -68.63 28.06 -18.29
CA ASP A 294 -67.40 28.32 -17.53
C ASP A 294 -66.43 29.31 -18.21
N VAL A 295 -65.85 30.21 -17.44
CA VAL A 295 -64.81 31.15 -17.86
C VAL A 295 -63.41 30.51 -17.77
N PRO A 296 -62.70 30.30 -18.90
CA PRO A 296 -61.36 29.75 -18.88
C PRO A 296 -60.32 30.74 -18.34
N LEU A 297 -59.56 30.28 -17.36
CA LEU A 297 -58.49 31.00 -16.67
C LEU A 297 -57.13 30.68 -17.31
N LEU A 298 -56.60 31.63 -18.08
CA LEU A 298 -55.34 31.50 -18.82
C LEU A 298 -54.16 32.04 -18.00
N ASN A 299 -53.05 31.30 -18.02
CA ASN A 299 -51.79 31.65 -17.36
C ASN A 299 -50.92 32.56 -18.26
N ALA A 300 -51.21 33.86 -18.24
CA ALA A 300 -50.54 34.85 -19.10
C ALA A 300 -50.10 36.09 -18.31
N THR A 301 -48.99 36.72 -18.72
CA THR A 301 -48.38 37.86 -17.99
C THR A 301 -49.06 39.20 -18.26
N ASP A 302 -49.91 39.29 -19.29
CA ASP A 302 -50.63 40.46 -19.76
C ASP A 302 -52.15 40.45 -19.48
N ILE A 303 -52.73 39.29 -19.16
CA ILE A 303 -54.16 39.11 -18.89
C ILE A 303 -54.48 39.33 -17.39
N TRP A 304 -55.59 40.03 -17.11
CA TRP A 304 -56.09 40.27 -15.75
C TRP A 304 -57.57 39.88 -15.68
N TYR A 305 -57.91 39.00 -14.74
CA TYR A 305 -59.27 38.53 -14.48
C TYR A 305 -59.82 39.23 -13.23
N PRO A 306 -61.03 39.82 -13.26
CA PRO A 306 -61.65 40.36 -12.08
C PRO A 306 -62.28 39.23 -11.24
N PHE A 307 -62.11 39.31 -9.92
CA PHE A 307 -62.69 38.42 -8.92
C PHE A 307 -63.49 39.21 -7.88
N VAL A 308 -64.55 38.60 -7.34
CA VAL A 308 -65.37 39.17 -6.27
C VAL A 308 -65.65 38.12 -5.20
N SER A 309 -65.29 38.42 -3.94
CA SER A 309 -65.58 37.59 -2.76
C SER A 309 -66.91 37.98 -2.12
N MET A 310 -67.69 36.97 -1.73
CA MET A 310 -69.03 37.14 -1.14
C MET A 310 -69.22 36.20 0.05
N PHE A 311 -70.11 36.58 0.98
CA PHE A 311 -70.56 35.68 2.03
C PHE A 311 -72.00 35.98 2.48
N GLY A 312 -72.64 34.96 3.06
CA GLY A 312 -73.94 35.00 3.70
C GLY A 312 -73.84 34.71 5.20
N ALA A 313 -74.85 35.16 5.96
CA ALA A 313 -74.97 34.91 7.39
C ALA A 313 -75.78 33.65 7.75
N THR A 314 -76.11 32.82 6.74
CA THR A 314 -76.89 31.58 6.89
C THR A 314 -76.38 30.50 5.94
N GLU A 315 -76.80 29.25 6.17
CA GLU A 315 -76.53 28.09 5.29
C GLU A 315 -77.30 28.13 3.95
N ASP A 316 -78.27 29.03 3.75
CA ASP A 316 -79.08 29.05 2.53
C ASP A 316 -78.37 29.76 1.37
N LEU A 317 -77.81 28.96 0.46
CA LEU A 317 -77.11 29.40 -0.75
C LEU A 317 -77.97 30.24 -1.72
N ASN A 318 -79.30 30.25 -1.56
CA ASN A 318 -80.22 31.08 -2.38
C ASN A 318 -80.41 32.49 -1.80
N THR A 319 -79.83 32.80 -0.64
CA THR A 319 -79.92 34.14 -0.03
C THR A 319 -79.06 35.15 -0.78
N LEU A 320 -79.56 36.39 -0.88
CA LEU A 320 -78.81 37.50 -1.48
C LEU A 320 -77.53 37.78 -0.65
N PRO A 321 -76.38 38.08 -1.30
CA PRO A 321 -75.13 38.38 -0.60
C PRO A 321 -75.31 39.55 0.37
N VAL A 322 -74.89 39.35 1.63
CA VAL A 322 -75.26 40.28 2.72
C VAL A 322 -74.40 41.55 2.74
N GLN A 323 -73.20 41.53 2.15
CA GLN A 323 -72.26 42.65 2.22
C GLN A 323 -71.61 43.11 0.90
N HIS A 324 -71.59 42.29 -0.18
CA HIS A 324 -70.98 42.72 -1.45
C HIS A 324 -71.96 43.52 -2.34
N SER A 325 -72.48 44.62 -1.82
CA SER A 325 -73.35 45.56 -2.55
C SER A 325 -72.59 46.62 -3.34
N ASP A 326 -71.26 46.68 -3.21
CA ASP A 326 -70.39 47.64 -3.89
C ASP A 326 -69.49 46.93 -4.93
N TRP A 327 -69.99 46.86 -6.17
CA TRP A 327 -69.27 46.26 -7.29
C TRP A 327 -68.06 47.08 -7.79
N SER A 328 -67.73 48.21 -7.16
CA SER A 328 -66.71 49.14 -7.67
C SER A 328 -65.26 48.74 -7.40
N SER A 329 -65.02 47.76 -6.53
CA SER A 329 -63.68 47.39 -6.05
C SER A 329 -63.34 45.88 -6.17
N PRO A 330 -63.46 45.26 -7.37
CA PRO A 330 -63.11 43.86 -7.56
C PRO A 330 -61.59 43.61 -7.43
N LEU A 331 -61.23 42.39 -7.03
CA LEU A 331 -59.85 41.91 -7.02
C LEU A 331 -59.40 41.62 -8.45
N LEU A 332 -58.51 42.42 -9.02
CA LEU A 332 -57.90 42.12 -10.32
C LEU A 332 -56.76 41.11 -10.13
N ALA A 333 -56.98 39.86 -10.49
CA ALA A 333 -56.00 38.77 -10.36
C ALA A 333 -55.40 38.38 -11.72
N ARG A 334 -54.09 38.15 -11.75
CA ARG A 334 -53.34 37.62 -12.90
C ARG A 334 -52.67 36.31 -12.51
N LEU A 335 -52.76 35.32 -13.37
CA LEU A 335 -52.20 33.98 -13.19
C LEU A 335 -50.81 33.94 -13.83
N THR A 336 -49.74 34.03 -13.04
CA THR A 336 -48.38 34.12 -13.58
C THR A 336 -47.94 32.76 -14.12
N PRO A 337 -47.62 32.62 -15.42
CA PRO A 337 -47.05 31.36 -15.92
C PRO A 337 -45.69 31.09 -15.27
N ASN A 338 -45.29 29.82 -15.27
CA ASN A 338 -43.93 29.45 -14.91
C ASN A 338 -42.95 29.94 -15.98
N GLU A 339 -41.74 30.37 -15.58
CA GLU A 339 -40.69 30.76 -16.52
C GLU A 339 -39.79 29.56 -16.83
N ALA A 340 -38.73 29.79 -17.62
CA ALA A 340 -37.73 28.76 -17.92
C ALA A 340 -36.39 29.13 -17.27
N PRO A 341 -35.57 28.14 -16.84
CA PRO A 341 -34.29 28.42 -16.19
C PRO A 341 -33.40 29.39 -16.96
N THR A 342 -32.76 30.32 -16.27
CA THR A 342 -31.71 31.18 -16.85
C THR A 342 -30.35 30.52 -16.64
N ILE A 343 -29.56 30.38 -17.71
CA ILE A 343 -28.26 29.68 -17.69
C ILE A 343 -27.15 30.65 -18.12
N THR A 344 -26.08 30.73 -17.32
CA THR A 344 -24.86 31.49 -17.65
C THR A 344 -23.63 30.60 -17.48
N VAL A 345 -22.85 30.46 -18.55
CA VAL A 345 -21.67 29.58 -18.60
C VAL A 345 -20.43 30.34 -18.11
N GLU A 346 -19.81 29.88 -17.03
CA GLU A 346 -18.56 30.44 -16.49
C GLU A 346 -17.32 29.74 -17.06
N SER A 347 -17.37 28.43 -17.29
CA SER A 347 -16.32 27.69 -17.98
C SER A 347 -16.91 26.56 -18.84
N PRO A 348 -16.35 26.27 -20.03
CA PRO A 348 -15.46 27.14 -20.80
C PRO A 348 -16.21 28.37 -21.35
N LYS A 349 -15.57 29.55 -21.37
CA LYS A 349 -16.17 30.76 -21.96
C LYS A 349 -16.20 30.67 -23.49
N THR A 350 -17.10 31.40 -24.12
CA THR A 350 -17.22 31.47 -25.59
C THR A 350 -15.89 31.81 -26.24
N ASP A 351 -15.55 31.07 -27.29
CA ASP A 351 -14.31 31.15 -28.08
C ASP A 351 -13.01 30.84 -27.29
N ALA A 352 -13.12 30.25 -26.09
CA ALA A 352 -11.96 29.78 -25.33
C ALA A 352 -11.20 28.66 -26.06
N SER A 353 -9.86 28.65 -25.91
CA SER A 353 -8.99 27.59 -26.39
C SER A 353 -8.63 26.63 -25.25
N VAL A 354 -9.08 25.38 -25.36
CA VAL A 354 -8.84 24.28 -24.40
C VAL A 354 -8.02 23.16 -25.07
N ALA A 355 -7.45 22.25 -24.29
CA ALA A 355 -6.54 21.21 -24.82
C ALA A 355 -7.06 19.78 -24.60
N TRP A 356 -6.79 19.23 -23.42
CA TRP A 356 -6.98 17.82 -23.10
C TRP A 356 -8.20 17.55 -22.23
N VAL A 357 -8.43 18.47 -21.31
CA VAL A 357 -9.43 18.42 -20.24
C VAL A 357 -9.93 19.85 -20.07
N THR A 358 -11.21 20.03 -19.77
CA THR A 358 -11.76 21.32 -19.35
C THR A 358 -12.69 21.14 -18.15
N ASN A 359 -12.68 22.12 -17.25
CA ASN A 359 -13.80 22.29 -16.33
C ASN A 359 -14.99 22.83 -17.12
N ILE A 360 -16.15 22.26 -16.84
CA ILE A 360 -17.46 22.82 -17.13
C ILE A 360 -17.97 23.42 -15.82
N GLU A 361 -18.33 24.69 -15.84
CA GLU A 361 -18.81 25.44 -14.68
C GLU A 361 -19.96 26.33 -15.16
N VAL A 362 -21.18 26.08 -14.67
CA VAL A 362 -22.43 26.68 -15.15
C VAL A 362 -23.24 27.18 -13.96
N ASN A 363 -23.53 28.48 -13.93
CA ASN A 363 -24.53 29.04 -13.02
C ASN A 363 -25.91 28.92 -13.69
N ALA A 364 -26.90 28.41 -12.95
CA ALA A 364 -28.27 28.25 -13.45
C ALA A 364 -29.28 28.61 -12.35
N THR A 365 -30.15 29.56 -12.67
CA THR A 365 -31.16 30.16 -11.78
C THR A 365 -32.56 30.04 -12.38
N ASP A 366 -33.60 30.21 -11.55
CA ASP A 366 -35.00 29.98 -11.93
C ASP A 366 -35.93 30.80 -11.02
N ASN A 367 -37.21 30.97 -11.39
CA ASN A 367 -38.22 31.58 -10.52
C ASN A 367 -38.67 30.65 -9.38
N THR A 368 -38.48 29.33 -9.54
CA THR A 368 -38.63 28.31 -8.50
C THR A 368 -37.25 27.86 -7.99
N PHE A 369 -36.64 26.84 -8.60
CA PHE A 369 -35.22 26.46 -8.47
C PHE A 369 -34.82 25.53 -9.61
N VAL A 370 -33.55 25.59 -10.06
CA VAL A 370 -33.07 24.63 -11.06
C VAL A 370 -32.95 23.24 -10.43
N ARG A 371 -33.66 22.28 -11.04
CA ARG A 371 -33.84 20.89 -10.62
C ARG A 371 -32.69 20.00 -11.12
N ARG A 372 -32.28 20.15 -12.38
CA ARG A 372 -31.16 19.42 -13.04
C ARG A 372 -30.50 20.31 -14.11
N VAL A 373 -29.21 20.10 -14.36
CA VAL A 373 -28.51 20.67 -15.55
C VAL A 373 -27.72 19.57 -16.26
N PHE A 374 -27.71 19.62 -17.59
CA PHE A 374 -26.98 18.70 -18.46
C PHE A 374 -26.07 19.47 -19.40
N TYR A 375 -25.01 18.80 -19.89
CA TYR A 375 -24.18 19.27 -21.00
C TYR A 375 -24.12 18.23 -22.13
N ARG A 376 -23.80 18.69 -23.34
CA ARG A 376 -23.28 17.86 -24.44
C ARG A 376 -22.28 18.66 -25.26
N VAL A 377 -21.42 17.96 -26.00
CA VAL A 377 -20.54 18.56 -27.01
C VAL A 377 -20.98 18.06 -28.38
N ASP A 378 -21.18 19.00 -29.29
CA ASP A 378 -21.78 18.82 -30.62
C ASP A 378 -23.12 18.03 -30.51
N ASP A 379 -23.40 17.15 -31.47
CA ASP A 379 -24.55 16.23 -31.47
C ASP A 379 -24.38 15.02 -30.52
N GLY A 380 -23.55 15.15 -29.48
CA GLY A 380 -23.34 14.13 -28.46
C GLY A 380 -24.54 13.92 -27.53
N ASN A 381 -24.49 12.82 -26.75
CA ASN A 381 -25.48 12.55 -25.70
C ASN A 381 -25.41 13.59 -24.58
N TRP A 382 -26.57 13.98 -24.05
CA TRP A 382 -26.69 14.74 -22.82
C TRP A 382 -26.12 13.95 -21.63
N THR A 383 -25.28 14.61 -20.84
CA THR A 383 -24.65 14.11 -19.62
C THR A 383 -24.97 15.08 -18.50
N GLU A 384 -25.33 14.58 -17.30
CA GLU A 384 -25.71 15.44 -16.16
C GLU A 384 -24.48 16.15 -15.56
N LEU A 385 -24.69 17.33 -14.98
CA LEU A 385 -23.72 18.05 -14.16
C LEU A 385 -24.07 17.88 -12.67
N ASP A 386 -23.05 17.83 -11.82
CA ASP A 386 -23.23 17.79 -10.37
C ASP A 386 -23.37 19.22 -9.83
N TYR A 387 -24.30 19.46 -8.91
CA TYR A 387 -24.46 20.76 -8.25
C TYR A 387 -23.57 20.85 -7.00
N ASN A 388 -22.63 21.79 -6.99
CA ASN A 388 -21.73 22.03 -5.87
C ASN A 388 -22.23 23.19 -5.00
N PHE A 389 -22.66 22.85 -3.78
CA PHE A 389 -23.15 23.79 -2.77
C PHE A 389 -22.13 24.81 -2.25
N GLN A 390 -20.83 24.61 -2.47
CA GLN A 390 -19.77 25.55 -2.05
C GLN A 390 -19.53 26.65 -3.08
N THR A 391 -19.67 26.32 -4.37
CA THR A 391 -19.53 27.25 -5.50
C THR A 391 -20.87 27.84 -5.93
N PHE A 392 -21.99 27.18 -5.60
CA PHE A 392 -23.34 27.41 -6.13
C PHE A 392 -23.44 27.19 -7.65
N LEU A 393 -22.54 26.36 -8.21
CA LEU A 393 -22.45 26.07 -9.64
C LEU A 393 -22.82 24.61 -9.94
N TRP A 394 -23.25 24.39 -11.17
CA TRP A 394 -23.32 23.07 -11.80
C TRP A 394 -21.99 22.81 -12.50
N GLU A 395 -21.25 21.81 -12.06
CA GLU A 395 -19.86 21.60 -12.45
C GLU A 395 -19.54 20.15 -12.86
N SER A 396 -18.54 19.98 -13.73
CA SER A 396 -17.97 18.68 -14.09
C SER A 396 -16.61 18.84 -14.78
N VAL A 397 -15.79 17.80 -14.77
CA VAL A 397 -14.48 17.79 -15.45
C VAL A 397 -14.56 16.88 -16.68
N LEU A 398 -14.45 17.45 -17.88
CA LEU A 398 -14.62 16.73 -19.15
C LEU A 398 -13.26 16.37 -19.79
N ASP A 399 -13.04 15.07 -20.02
CA ASP A 399 -12.02 14.58 -20.95
C ASP A 399 -12.41 14.90 -22.41
N LEU A 400 -11.50 15.59 -23.11
CA LEU A 400 -11.66 15.99 -24.50
C LEU A 400 -10.90 15.08 -25.47
N SER A 401 -10.07 14.15 -25.01
CA SER A 401 -9.11 13.34 -25.80
C SER A 401 -9.70 12.67 -27.04
N LYS A 402 -10.99 12.29 -26.96
CA LYS A 402 -11.80 11.66 -28.03
C LYS A 402 -12.22 12.61 -29.16
N TYR A 403 -12.27 13.92 -28.93
CA TYR A 403 -12.60 14.92 -29.95
C TYR A 403 -11.37 15.31 -30.77
N VAL A 404 -11.59 15.78 -32.00
CA VAL A 404 -10.55 16.26 -32.91
C VAL A 404 -10.07 17.66 -32.48
N ASN A 405 -8.94 18.14 -33.00
CA ASN A 405 -8.59 19.57 -32.86
C ASN A 405 -9.44 20.39 -33.83
N GLY A 406 -10.08 21.45 -33.35
CA GLY A 406 -11.03 22.25 -34.12
C GLY A 406 -11.98 23.04 -33.22
N THR A 407 -12.96 23.72 -33.80
CA THR A 407 -14.04 24.38 -33.04
C THR A 407 -15.21 23.42 -32.84
N HIS A 408 -15.66 23.30 -31.60
CA HIS A 408 -16.76 22.45 -31.14
C HIS A 408 -17.83 23.29 -30.44
N VAL A 409 -19.08 22.81 -30.42
CA VAL A 409 -20.21 23.52 -29.79
C VAL A 409 -20.57 22.82 -28.48
N PHE A 410 -20.40 23.50 -27.36
CA PHE A 410 -20.82 23.00 -26.05
C PHE A 410 -22.24 23.51 -25.79
N HIS A 411 -23.19 22.60 -25.61
CA HIS A 411 -24.56 22.94 -25.24
C HIS A 411 -24.82 22.59 -23.77
N PHE A 412 -25.60 23.42 -23.09
CA PHE A 412 -26.05 23.23 -21.71
C PHE A 412 -27.57 23.33 -21.66
N ASN A 413 -28.21 22.40 -20.95
CA ASN A 413 -29.67 22.31 -20.80
C ASN A 413 -30.02 22.33 -19.31
N GLY A 414 -30.73 23.36 -18.87
CA GLY A 414 -31.23 23.51 -17.49
C GLY A 414 -32.70 23.15 -17.42
N THR A 415 -33.10 22.44 -16.37
CA THR A 415 -34.48 21.95 -16.17
C THR A 415 -34.97 22.34 -14.78
N ASP A 416 -36.22 22.78 -14.68
CA ASP A 416 -36.92 23.11 -13.42
C ASP A 416 -37.68 21.88 -12.85
N PRO A 417 -38.44 21.98 -11.74
CA PRO A 417 -39.25 20.88 -11.21
C PRO A 417 -40.41 20.48 -12.13
N SER A 418 -40.89 21.40 -12.95
CA SER A 418 -42.04 21.26 -13.85
C SER A 418 -41.69 20.60 -15.19
N ASN A 419 -40.40 20.40 -15.48
CA ASN A 419 -39.82 19.93 -16.74
C ASN A 419 -39.83 20.97 -17.88
N ILE A 420 -39.96 22.26 -17.55
CA ILE A 420 -39.60 23.35 -18.47
C ILE A 420 -38.07 23.38 -18.60
N THR A 421 -37.60 23.60 -19.83
CA THR A 421 -36.18 23.53 -20.20
C THR A 421 -35.72 24.79 -20.91
N SER A 422 -34.46 25.15 -20.72
CA SER A 422 -33.77 26.15 -21.52
C SER A 422 -32.42 25.62 -21.98
N VAL A 423 -31.98 26.05 -23.16
CA VAL A 423 -30.72 25.59 -23.77
C VAL A 423 -29.86 26.77 -24.18
N VAL A 424 -28.62 26.79 -23.70
CA VAL A 424 -27.57 27.76 -24.07
C VAL A 424 -26.41 27.02 -24.72
N SER A 425 -25.67 27.67 -25.62
CA SER A 425 -24.49 27.07 -26.24
C SER A 425 -23.33 28.05 -26.42
N VAL A 426 -22.11 27.56 -26.28
CA VAL A 426 -20.86 28.30 -26.47
C VAL A 426 -19.95 27.56 -27.45
N ASN A 427 -19.25 28.32 -28.30
CA ASN A 427 -18.19 27.76 -29.15
C ASN A 427 -16.92 27.60 -28.33
N VAL A 428 -16.18 26.51 -28.53
CA VAL A 428 -14.93 26.21 -27.83
C VAL A 428 -13.93 25.63 -28.83
N THR A 429 -12.68 26.09 -28.82
CA THR A 429 -11.64 25.58 -29.71
C THR A 429 -10.75 24.58 -28.98
N ILE A 430 -10.70 23.34 -29.47
CA ILE A 430 -9.82 22.28 -28.99
C ILE A 430 -8.48 22.37 -29.76
N SER A 431 -7.39 22.64 -29.05
CA SER A 431 -6.05 22.82 -29.61
C SER A 431 -5.00 22.14 -28.74
N ARG A 432 -4.12 21.33 -29.35
CA ARG A 432 -3.17 20.46 -28.64
C ARG A 432 -1.77 20.53 -29.24
N PRO A 433 -0.69 20.53 -28.42
CA PRO A 433 0.68 20.61 -28.90
C PRO A 433 1.17 19.31 -29.58
N TYR A 434 0.51 18.18 -29.30
CA TYR A 434 0.71 16.90 -29.98
C TYR A 434 -0.61 16.13 -30.00
N LEU A 435 -0.74 15.15 -30.90
CA LEU A 435 -1.86 14.22 -30.93
C LEU A 435 -1.55 12.99 -30.07
N PRO A 436 -2.51 12.46 -29.29
CA PRO A 436 -2.37 11.16 -28.64
C PRO A 436 -2.70 10.07 -29.66
N LEU A 437 -2.81 8.82 -29.19
CA LEU A 437 -3.62 7.82 -29.88
C LEU A 437 -5.10 8.20 -29.70
N LEU A 438 -5.72 8.75 -30.75
CA LEU A 438 -7.11 9.23 -30.72
C LEU A 438 -8.08 8.11 -30.32
N GLY A 439 -8.83 8.32 -29.24
CA GLY A 439 -9.76 7.32 -28.70
C GLY A 439 -9.15 6.30 -27.74
N MET A 440 -7.85 6.37 -27.43
CA MET A 440 -7.27 5.65 -26.30
C MET A 440 -7.82 6.22 -24.98
N LYS A 441 -8.37 5.35 -24.14
CA LYS A 441 -8.61 5.63 -22.72
C LYS A 441 -7.60 4.90 -21.87
N LEU A 442 -7.27 5.48 -20.72
CA LEU A 442 -6.32 4.93 -19.77
C LEU A 442 -6.85 5.11 -18.36
N ASP A 443 -7.15 4.01 -17.68
CA ASP A 443 -7.51 3.98 -16.27
C ASP A 443 -6.34 3.43 -15.46
N VAL A 444 -6.09 3.91 -14.23
CA VAL A 444 -5.00 3.42 -13.39
C VAL A 444 -5.34 3.31 -11.90
N THR A 445 -4.92 2.19 -11.30
CA THR A 445 -4.86 2.01 -9.85
C THR A 445 -3.41 2.00 -9.40
N ARG A 446 -2.98 3.05 -8.67
CA ARG A 446 -1.67 3.15 -8.04
C ARG A 446 -1.75 2.70 -6.58
N THR A 447 -0.91 1.75 -6.20
CA THR A 447 -0.67 1.38 -4.79
C THR A 447 0.78 1.72 -4.42
N VAL A 448 1.00 2.54 -3.38
CA VAL A 448 2.34 2.86 -2.86
C VAL A 448 2.53 2.12 -1.52
N THR A 449 3.40 1.11 -1.53
CA THR A 449 3.61 0.18 -0.41
C THR A 449 4.93 0.44 0.32
N THR A 450 4.93 0.49 1.65
CA THR A 450 6.15 0.60 2.47
C THR A 450 6.75 -0.78 2.73
N LEU A 451 8.07 -0.87 2.57
CA LEU A 451 8.84 -2.12 2.72
C LEU A 451 9.73 -2.05 3.98
N LEU A 452 10.36 -3.17 4.31
CA LEU A 452 11.44 -3.17 5.31
C LEU A 452 12.57 -2.21 4.89
N PHE A 453 13.27 -1.65 5.86
CA PHE A 453 14.37 -0.68 5.66
C PHE A 453 13.96 0.56 4.85
N HIS A 454 12.66 0.93 4.89
CA HIS A 454 12.06 2.06 4.19
C HIS A 454 12.27 2.06 2.66
N GLY A 455 12.44 0.87 2.07
CA GLY A 455 12.16 0.69 0.65
C GLY A 455 10.71 1.03 0.33
N THR A 456 10.42 1.41 -0.91
CA THR A 456 9.07 1.71 -1.39
C THR A 456 8.80 0.98 -2.69
N GLN A 457 7.67 0.29 -2.77
CA GLN A 457 7.17 -0.32 -4.01
C GLN A 457 5.99 0.51 -4.51
N VAL A 458 6.06 0.97 -5.75
CA VAL A 458 4.95 1.62 -6.45
C VAL A 458 4.42 0.64 -7.48
N THR A 459 3.15 0.26 -7.33
CA THR A 459 2.47 -0.68 -8.23
C THR A 459 1.40 0.08 -8.99
N ASP A 460 1.58 0.24 -10.30
CA ASP A 460 0.63 0.91 -11.19
C ASP A 460 -0.07 -0.13 -12.07
N GLU A 461 -1.34 -0.40 -11.81
CA GLU A 461 -2.17 -1.30 -12.60
C GLU A 461 -3.03 -0.48 -13.57
N PHE A 462 -2.57 -0.40 -14.82
CA PHE A 462 -3.21 0.30 -15.92
C PHE A 462 -4.20 -0.60 -16.65
N THR A 463 -5.38 -0.07 -16.98
CA THR A 463 -6.27 -0.65 -17.99
C THR A 463 -6.31 0.28 -19.19
N VAL A 464 -5.85 -0.23 -20.34
CA VAL A 464 -5.86 0.46 -21.63
C VAL A 464 -7.11 0.01 -22.38
N GLN A 465 -7.96 0.94 -22.82
CA GLN A 465 -9.05 0.64 -23.75
C GLN A 465 -8.82 1.42 -25.06
N ASN A 466 -8.86 0.74 -26.19
CA ASN A 466 -8.68 1.36 -27.49
C ASN A 466 -10.02 1.57 -28.20
N ASN A 467 -10.54 2.80 -28.18
CA ASN A 467 -11.73 3.19 -28.95
C ASN A 467 -11.35 3.90 -30.29
N GLY A 468 -10.09 3.78 -30.72
CA GLY A 468 -9.56 4.28 -31.98
C GLY A 468 -9.33 3.17 -33.01
N SER A 469 -9.15 3.55 -34.28
CA SER A 469 -8.96 2.60 -35.40
C SER A 469 -7.54 2.07 -35.57
N ALA A 470 -6.55 2.64 -34.88
CA ALA A 470 -5.15 2.19 -34.91
C ALA A 470 -4.85 1.27 -33.71
N PRO A 471 -4.16 0.14 -33.89
CA PRO A 471 -3.86 -0.78 -32.79
C PRO A 471 -2.76 -0.24 -31.86
N ILE A 472 -2.89 -0.47 -30.55
CA ILE A 472 -1.95 0.01 -29.52
C ILE A 472 -1.02 -1.14 -29.10
N GLY A 473 0.30 -0.97 -29.28
CA GLY A 473 1.31 -1.99 -28.94
C GLY A 473 2.24 -1.66 -27.77
N ALA A 474 2.14 -0.46 -27.21
CA ALA A 474 2.94 0.00 -26.07
C ALA A 474 2.30 1.22 -25.41
N ILE A 475 2.72 1.50 -24.17
CA ILE A 475 2.52 2.79 -23.48
C ILE A 475 3.83 3.28 -22.87
N GLU A 476 3.87 4.56 -22.51
CA GLU A 476 5.04 5.24 -21.98
C GLU A 476 4.79 5.80 -20.57
N LEU A 477 5.82 5.72 -19.74
CA LEU A 477 5.84 6.18 -18.34
C LEU A 477 7.04 7.08 -18.11
N PHE A 478 6.87 8.12 -17.31
CA PHE A 478 7.91 9.07 -16.93
C PHE A 478 8.09 9.15 -15.41
N LEU A 479 9.33 9.38 -14.96
CA LEU A 479 9.65 9.73 -13.57
C LEU A 479 10.43 11.07 -13.53
N PRO A 480 9.90 12.12 -12.88
CA PRO A 480 10.57 13.42 -12.76
C PRO A 480 11.93 13.36 -12.04
N GLN A 481 12.84 14.25 -12.45
CA GLN A 481 14.21 14.36 -11.92
C GLN A 481 14.34 14.23 -10.38
N PRO A 482 13.48 14.84 -9.54
CA PRO A 482 13.62 14.76 -8.07
C PRO A 482 13.55 13.34 -7.49
N PHE A 483 12.98 12.39 -8.23
CA PHE A 483 12.86 10.98 -7.84
C PHE A 483 13.81 10.06 -8.63
N ALA A 484 14.53 10.58 -9.62
CA ALA A 484 15.44 9.78 -10.45
C ALA A 484 16.60 9.18 -9.64
N SER A 485 17.10 9.89 -8.63
CA SER A 485 18.11 9.42 -7.67
C SER A 485 17.62 8.36 -6.70
N ASN A 486 16.31 8.11 -6.64
CA ASN A 486 15.66 7.14 -5.74
C ASN A 486 15.27 5.85 -6.47
N PHE A 487 15.29 5.86 -7.81
CA PHE A 487 14.86 4.75 -8.66
C PHE A 487 15.82 3.56 -8.56
N LEU A 488 15.28 2.37 -8.29
CA LEU A 488 16.02 1.11 -8.32
C LEU A 488 15.77 0.36 -9.64
N SER A 489 14.52 0.05 -9.94
CA SER A 489 14.13 -0.72 -11.12
C SER A 489 12.65 -0.58 -11.45
N LEU A 490 12.29 -0.94 -12.69
CA LEU A 490 10.92 -1.00 -13.20
C LEU A 490 10.72 -2.35 -13.91
N THR A 491 9.70 -3.09 -13.48
CA THR A 491 9.23 -4.31 -14.15
C THR A 491 7.78 -4.13 -14.60
N ALA A 492 7.33 -4.93 -15.57
CA ALA A 492 5.96 -4.90 -16.05
C ALA A 492 5.48 -6.30 -16.45
N GLN A 493 4.20 -6.57 -16.22
CA GLN A 493 3.53 -7.81 -16.63
C GLN A 493 2.12 -7.51 -17.14
N ASP A 494 1.55 -8.41 -17.93
CA ASP A 494 0.14 -8.33 -18.33
C ASP A 494 -0.81 -8.90 -17.25
N GLY A 495 -2.12 -8.79 -17.50
CA GLY A 495 -3.16 -9.38 -16.65
C GLY A 495 -3.12 -10.92 -16.52
N SER A 496 -2.32 -11.62 -17.34
CA SER A 496 -2.03 -13.05 -17.22
C SER A 496 -0.69 -13.33 -16.50
N ALA A 497 -0.08 -12.31 -15.89
CA ALA A 497 1.25 -12.34 -15.28
C ALA A 497 2.41 -12.71 -16.23
N ARG A 498 2.22 -12.57 -17.55
CA ARG A 498 3.28 -12.70 -18.55
C ARG A 498 4.19 -11.46 -18.45
N GLN A 499 5.50 -11.67 -18.27
CA GLN A 499 6.46 -10.55 -18.22
C GLN A 499 6.50 -9.79 -19.55
N LEU A 500 6.51 -8.46 -19.46
CA LEU A 500 6.49 -7.53 -20.59
C LEU A 500 7.85 -6.86 -20.80
N ARG A 501 8.13 -6.45 -22.04
CA ARG A 501 9.40 -5.82 -22.40
C ARG A 501 9.37 -4.33 -22.08
N VAL A 502 9.90 -3.98 -20.91
CA VAL A 502 10.25 -2.60 -20.54
C VAL A 502 11.53 -2.19 -21.27
N VAL A 503 11.56 -0.97 -21.82
CA VAL A 503 12.75 -0.36 -22.44
C VAL A 503 12.91 1.04 -21.88
N GLN A 504 14.04 1.35 -21.25
CA GLN A 504 14.41 2.72 -20.95
C GLN A 504 14.84 3.44 -22.24
N LEU A 505 14.35 4.66 -22.43
CA LEU A 505 14.64 5.54 -23.56
C LEU A 505 15.51 6.72 -23.08
N ASP A 506 15.92 7.59 -24.00
CA ASP A 506 16.63 8.81 -23.67
C ASP A 506 15.75 9.76 -22.83
N ASP A 507 16.31 10.40 -21.80
CA ASP A 507 15.56 11.25 -20.87
C ASP A 507 14.93 12.47 -21.58
N VAL A 508 13.60 12.62 -21.47
CA VAL A 508 12.86 13.71 -22.11
C VAL A 508 12.42 14.74 -21.07
N GLY A 509 12.76 16.01 -21.29
CA GLY A 509 12.36 17.11 -20.39
C GLY A 509 12.95 17.03 -18.98
N GLY A 510 14.06 16.30 -18.79
CA GLY A 510 14.64 16.03 -17.48
C GLY A 510 13.92 14.95 -16.68
N MET A 511 13.17 14.07 -17.35
CA MET A 511 12.45 12.95 -16.74
C MET A 511 12.99 11.63 -17.29
N LEU A 512 13.21 10.65 -16.42
CA LEU A 512 13.51 9.28 -16.84
C LEU A 512 12.31 8.76 -17.65
N HIS A 513 12.57 8.13 -18.80
CA HIS A 513 11.55 7.71 -19.75
C HIS A 513 11.61 6.20 -20.01
N TRP A 514 10.47 5.52 -19.92
CA TRP A 514 10.35 4.11 -20.32
C TRP A 514 9.18 3.90 -21.26
N ARG A 515 9.37 2.98 -22.22
CA ARG A 515 8.30 2.41 -23.04
C ARG A 515 8.10 0.95 -22.66
N VAL A 516 6.86 0.59 -22.31
CA VAL A 516 6.45 -0.78 -21.98
C VAL A 516 5.72 -1.36 -23.17
N HIS A 517 6.33 -2.35 -23.82
CA HIS A 517 5.72 -3.06 -24.95
C HIS A 517 4.76 -4.15 -24.46
N PHE A 518 3.58 -4.21 -25.05
CA PHE A 518 2.61 -5.27 -24.82
C PHE A 518 3.05 -6.58 -25.48
N ALA A 519 2.54 -7.71 -25.00
CA ALA A 519 2.78 -8.99 -25.66
C ALA A 519 1.95 -9.14 -26.94
N GLU A 520 0.76 -8.54 -26.97
CA GLU A 520 -0.23 -8.56 -28.05
C GLU A 520 -0.80 -7.12 -28.21
N THR A 521 -1.21 -6.72 -29.42
CA THR A 521 -1.64 -5.32 -29.69
C THR A 521 -3.14 -5.14 -29.48
N VAL A 522 -3.55 -4.07 -28.78
CA VAL A 522 -4.96 -3.75 -28.48
C VAL A 522 -5.66 -3.22 -29.72
N GLY A 523 -6.59 -3.99 -30.29
CA GLY A 523 -7.47 -3.62 -31.39
C GLY A 523 -8.63 -2.71 -31.01
N PHE A 524 -9.48 -2.36 -31.97
CA PHE A 524 -10.63 -1.49 -31.74
C PHE A 524 -11.68 -2.16 -30.82
N GLN A 525 -12.12 -1.40 -29.81
CA GLN A 525 -13.00 -1.82 -28.70
C GLN A 525 -12.42 -2.89 -27.76
N GLU A 526 -11.17 -3.30 -27.95
CA GLU A 526 -10.46 -4.20 -27.02
C GLU A 526 -9.90 -3.43 -25.82
N SER A 527 -9.61 -4.16 -24.75
CA SER A 527 -8.91 -3.67 -23.56
C SER A 527 -7.76 -4.58 -23.15
N TYR A 528 -6.75 -4.02 -22.49
CA TYR A 528 -5.54 -4.72 -22.07
C TYR A 528 -5.04 -4.16 -20.74
N THR A 529 -4.79 -5.05 -19.78
CA THR A 529 -4.33 -4.69 -18.43
C THR A 529 -2.83 -4.89 -18.31
N VAL A 530 -2.12 -3.86 -17.85
CA VAL A 530 -0.67 -3.88 -17.59
C VAL A 530 -0.40 -3.46 -16.16
N LYS A 531 0.25 -4.35 -15.41
CA LYS A 531 0.73 -4.09 -14.05
C LYS A 531 2.21 -3.77 -14.09
N MET A 532 2.56 -2.53 -13.77
CA MET A 532 3.94 -2.08 -13.62
C MET A 532 4.31 -2.08 -12.13
N VAL A 533 5.54 -2.46 -11.81
CA VAL A 533 6.08 -2.43 -10.45
C VAL A 533 7.43 -1.70 -10.48
N MET A 534 7.46 -0.52 -9.85
CA MET A 534 8.65 0.30 -9.67
C MET A 534 9.13 0.19 -8.22
N PHE A 535 10.42 -0.07 -8.03
CA PHE A 535 11.06 -0.06 -6.71
C PHE A 535 11.87 1.23 -6.55
N LEU A 536 11.75 1.87 -5.38
CA LEU A 536 12.51 3.05 -5.01
C LEU A 536 13.09 2.92 -3.59
N HIS A 537 14.22 3.56 -3.33
CA HIS A 537 14.83 3.69 -2.01
C HIS A 537 14.73 5.15 -1.50
N SER A 538 14.87 5.35 -0.19
CA SER A 538 15.06 6.68 0.43
C SER A 538 14.00 7.76 0.10
N LEU A 539 12.76 7.37 -0.19
CA LEU A 539 11.62 8.31 -0.28
C LEU A 539 11.08 8.74 1.09
N HIS A 540 11.58 8.12 2.16
CA HIS A 540 11.19 8.36 3.56
C HIS A 540 12.24 9.27 4.21
N THR A 541 11.84 10.46 4.63
CA THR A 541 12.69 11.39 5.39
C THR A 541 12.34 11.26 6.87
N LEU A 542 13.33 11.02 7.74
CA LEU A 542 13.09 11.02 9.19
C LEU A 542 12.89 12.46 9.68
N THR A 543 11.71 12.78 10.22
CA THR A 543 11.34 14.14 10.63
C THR A 543 11.34 14.34 12.15
N ASN A 544 11.07 13.28 12.93
CA ASN A 544 11.27 13.30 14.37
C ASN A 544 11.75 11.92 14.87
N PHE A 545 13.00 11.88 15.33
CA PHE A 545 13.69 10.67 15.80
C PHE A 545 12.98 10.05 17.01
N ASP A 546 12.80 10.79 18.10
CA ASP A 546 12.22 10.28 19.36
C ASP A 546 10.78 9.76 19.17
N SER A 547 10.01 10.42 18.31
CA SER A 547 8.62 10.05 18.01
C SER A 547 8.48 8.92 17.00
N ASN A 548 9.58 8.45 16.39
CA ASN A 548 9.57 7.50 15.27
C ASN A 548 8.74 8.00 14.07
N LEU A 549 8.83 9.31 13.79
CA LEU A 549 8.06 9.98 12.74
C LEU A 549 8.92 10.18 11.49
N TYR A 550 8.41 9.69 10.36
CA TYR A 550 8.95 9.86 9.03
C TYR A 550 7.95 10.60 8.14
N GLU A 551 8.43 11.13 7.02
CA GLU A 551 7.63 11.70 5.95
C GLU A 551 7.92 10.97 4.64
N ILE A 552 6.89 10.38 4.01
CA ILE A 552 6.97 9.88 2.64
C ILE A 552 6.59 11.02 1.71
N LYS A 553 7.43 11.31 0.72
CA LYS A 553 7.09 12.20 -0.39
C LYS A 553 7.20 11.48 -1.74
N PHE A 554 6.11 11.43 -2.51
CA PHE A 554 6.11 10.84 -3.85
C PHE A 554 4.99 11.39 -4.75
N LEU A 555 4.91 10.90 -5.99
CA LEU A 555 3.86 11.23 -6.94
C LEU A 555 2.54 10.51 -6.64
N LYS A 556 1.45 11.27 -6.60
CA LYS A 556 0.09 10.78 -6.35
C LYS A 556 -0.48 9.97 -7.52
N TYR A 557 -0.09 10.32 -8.75
CA TYR A 557 -0.49 9.67 -9.99
C TYR A 557 0.74 9.40 -10.88
N PRO A 558 0.70 8.40 -11.79
CA PRO A 558 1.77 8.18 -12.76
C PRO A 558 1.83 9.30 -13.81
N VAL A 559 3.05 9.74 -14.15
CA VAL A 559 3.25 10.75 -15.20
C VAL A 559 3.29 10.03 -16.55
N VAL A 560 2.24 10.23 -17.35
CA VAL A 560 2.05 9.58 -18.65
C VAL A 560 1.63 10.60 -19.72
N PRO A 561 1.95 10.40 -21.02
CA PRO A 561 1.64 11.34 -22.09
C PRO A 561 0.20 11.19 -22.64
N TYR A 562 -0.72 10.68 -21.82
CA TYR A 562 -2.11 10.39 -22.15
C TYR A 562 -3.04 10.97 -21.08
N VAL A 563 -4.32 11.21 -21.41
CA VAL A 563 -5.33 11.52 -20.37
C VAL A 563 -5.58 10.27 -19.54
N LEU A 564 -5.59 10.41 -18.21
CA LEU A 564 -6.07 9.35 -17.33
C LEU A 564 -7.58 9.55 -17.11
N THR A 565 -8.41 8.69 -17.69
CA THR A 565 -9.88 8.75 -17.57
C THR A 565 -10.30 8.55 -16.12
N SER A 566 -9.64 7.63 -15.41
CA SER A 566 -9.64 7.57 -13.94
C SER A 566 -8.26 7.23 -13.39
N ALA A 567 -7.93 7.79 -12.24
CA ALA A 567 -6.70 7.52 -11.52
C ALA A 567 -6.99 7.44 -10.01
N SER A 568 -6.54 6.36 -9.36
CA SER A 568 -6.72 6.16 -7.92
C SER A 568 -5.40 5.90 -7.21
N LEU A 569 -5.27 6.41 -5.97
CA LEU A 569 -4.14 6.15 -5.08
C LEU A 569 -4.61 5.40 -3.83
N SER A 570 -3.87 4.35 -3.48
CA SER A 570 -3.94 3.64 -2.20
C SER A 570 -2.55 3.51 -1.54
N MET A 571 -2.51 3.44 -0.21
CA MET A 571 -1.28 3.36 0.59
C MET A 571 -1.16 2.00 1.29
N GLY A 572 -0.19 1.18 0.85
CA GLY A 572 0.13 -0.11 1.46
C GLY A 572 1.11 0.03 2.63
N LEU A 573 0.67 0.55 3.77
CA LEU A 573 1.54 0.66 4.95
C LEU A 573 1.85 -0.72 5.57
N ARG A 574 3.12 -0.93 5.94
CA ARG A 574 3.59 -2.12 6.67
C ARG A 574 2.88 -2.25 8.03
N SER A 575 2.61 -3.49 8.44
CA SER A 575 2.02 -3.79 9.75
C SER A 575 2.81 -3.16 10.90
N GLY A 576 2.14 -2.31 11.69
CA GLY A 576 2.73 -1.53 12.78
C GLY A 576 3.04 -0.06 12.44
N ASP A 577 3.07 0.31 11.16
CA ASP A 577 3.14 1.70 10.71
C ASP A 577 1.74 2.35 10.80
N THR A 578 1.68 3.65 11.07
CA THR A 578 0.41 4.42 11.10
C THR A 578 0.55 5.75 10.38
N ALA A 579 -0.39 6.03 9.47
CA ALA A 579 -0.55 7.35 8.85
C ALA A 579 -0.90 8.41 9.90
N GLN A 580 -0.46 9.65 9.66
CA GLN A 580 -0.81 10.84 10.45
C GLN A 580 -1.28 11.94 9.49
N GLY A 581 -2.13 12.86 9.96
CA GLY A 581 -2.66 13.95 9.14
C GLY A 581 -3.70 13.49 8.11
N VAL A 582 -3.74 14.17 6.96
CA VAL A 582 -4.72 13.94 5.88
C VAL A 582 -4.23 12.79 4.98
N SER A 583 -5.09 11.82 4.67
CA SER A 583 -4.73 10.75 3.72
C SER A 583 -4.56 11.31 2.30
N PRO A 584 -3.50 10.92 1.56
CA PRO A 584 -3.32 11.30 0.16
C PRO A 584 -4.20 10.46 -0.80
N GLU A 585 -4.79 9.38 -0.29
CA GLU A 585 -5.61 8.42 -1.04
C GLU A 585 -6.87 9.06 -1.62
N GLY A 586 -7.39 8.43 -2.67
CA GLY A 586 -8.64 8.86 -3.30
C GLY A 586 -8.68 8.53 -4.77
N ARG A 587 -9.63 9.15 -5.48
CA ARG A 587 -9.80 9.03 -6.93
C ARG A 587 -9.86 10.41 -7.55
N ALA A 588 -9.31 10.53 -8.75
CA ALA A 588 -9.58 11.62 -9.68
C ALA A 588 -10.02 11.02 -11.03
N SER A 589 -10.83 11.77 -11.78
CA SER A 589 -11.19 11.47 -13.16
C SER A 589 -10.53 12.48 -14.09
N ASN A 590 -10.39 12.10 -15.36
CA ASN A 590 -10.01 12.98 -16.46
C ASN A 590 -8.77 13.87 -16.16
N LEU A 591 -7.67 13.27 -15.69
CA LEU A 591 -6.43 14.01 -15.45
C LEU A 591 -5.69 14.30 -16.77
N PRO A 592 -5.18 15.53 -16.99
CA PRO A 592 -4.49 15.88 -18.23
C PRO A 592 -3.14 15.14 -18.38
N PRO A 593 -2.62 14.99 -19.61
CA PRO A 593 -1.31 14.39 -19.86
C PRO A 593 -0.19 15.11 -19.11
N MET A 594 0.80 14.35 -18.68
CA MET A 594 1.97 14.84 -17.93
C MET A 594 1.62 15.56 -16.61
N LYS A 595 0.43 15.30 -16.03
CA LYS A 595 0.02 15.80 -14.72
C LYS A 595 0.98 15.30 -13.63
N ILE A 596 1.81 16.22 -13.15
CA ILE A 596 2.60 16.04 -11.93
C ILE A 596 1.76 16.53 -10.74
N GLU A 597 1.56 15.66 -9.76
CA GLU A 597 0.97 15.99 -8.47
C GLU A 597 1.72 15.18 -7.41
N GLU A 598 2.37 15.87 -6.48
CA GLU A 598 3.09 15.25 -5.36
C GLU A 598 2.16 15.15 -4.16
N PHE A 599 2.35 14.10 -3.35
CA PHE A 599 1.80 14.00 -2.01
C PHE A 599 2.92 13.88 -0.98
N THR A 600 2.62 14.37 0.22
CA THR A 600 3.39 14.18 1.45
C THR A 600 2.50 13.44 2.43
N LEU A 601 2.99 12.35 3.02
CA LEU A 601 2.31 11.63 4.10
C LEU A 601 3.27 11.45 5.29
N PRO A 602 3.04 12.11 6.43
CA PRO A 602 3.75 11.78 7.65
C PRO A 602 3.24 10.42 8.17
N ILE A 603 4.17 9.51 8.45
CA ILE A 603 3.89 8.21 9.07
C ILE A 603 4.66 8.08 10.36
N LYS A 604 4.04 7.46 11.37
CA LYS A 604 4.75 6.93 12.53
C LYS A 604 5.10 5.48 12.22
N SER A 605 6.38 5.16 12.10
CA SER A 605 6.86 3.86 11.65
C SER A 605 7.86 3.25 12.63
N TYR A 606 7.63 1.99 12.97
CA TYR A 606 8.55 1.18 13.78
C TYR A 606 9.36 0.22 12.90
N THR A 607 9.55 0.58 11.62
CA THR A 607 10.49 -0.06 10.71
C THR A 607 11.92 0.43 11.03
N PRO A 608 12.92 -0.46 11.16
CA PRO A 608 14.31 -0.04 11.33
C PRO A 608 14.86 0.49 10.01
N LEU A 609 15.60 1.60 10.05
CA LEU A 609 16.26 2.19 8.89
C LEU A 609 17.75 1.86 8.94
N ILE A 610 18.11 0.69 8.40
CA ILE A 610 19.48 0.22 8.33
C ILE A 610 19.99 0.37 6.90
N VAL A 611 21.18 0.94 6.77
CA VAL A 611 21.93 1.06 5.50
C VAL A 611 23.20 0.22 5.57
N ALA A 612 23.65 -0.27 4.43
CA ALA A 612 24.83 -1.13 4.35
C ALA A 612 25.89 -0.57 3.39
N THR A 613 27.14 -0.90 3.66
CA THR A 613 28.25 -0.85 2.69
C THR A 613 28.88 -2.23 2.61
N ARG A 614 29.27 -2.64 1.39
CA ARG A 614 29.63 -4.03 1.10
C ARG A 614 30.80 -4.12 0.16
N ILE A 615 31.75 -4.98 0.50
CA ILE A 615 32.87 -5.38 -0.35
C ILE A 615 32.75 -6.89 -0.55
N THR A 616 32.65 -7.33 -1.81
CA THR A 616 32.50 -8.73 -2.19
C THR A 616 33.67 -9.12 -3.08
N THR A 617 34.63 -9.87 -2.54
CA THR A 617 35.76 -10.42 -3.28
C THR A 617 35.40 -11.81 -3.79
N VAL A 618 35.45 -12.01 -5.11
CA VAL A 618 35.08 -13.28 -5.77
C VAL A 618 36.29 -13.85 -6.49
N ILE A 619 36.86 -14.94 -5.97
CA ILE A 619 37.98 -15.64 -6.60
C ILE A 619 37.42 -16.70 -7.55
N VAL A 620 37.74 -16.56 -8.84
CA VAL A 620 37.37 -17.55 -9.87
C VAL A 620 38.40 -18.69 -9.88
N ASP A 621 38.07 -19.83 -9.28
CA ASP A 621 38.96 -21.00 -9.28
C ASP A 621 38.81 -21.78 -10.60
N PRO A 622 39.92 -22.05 -11.34
CA PRO A 622 39.87 -22.85 -12.56
C PRO A 622 39.38 -24.30 -12.34
N TRP A 623 39.36 -24.81 -11.11
CA TRP A 623 38.78 -26.12 -10.75
C TRP A 623 37.26 -26.11 -10.59
N GLY A 624 36.58 -25.01 -10.95
CA GLY A 624 35.11 -24.96 -11.10
C GLY A 624 34.35 -24.45 -9.87
N TRP A 625 35.01 -23.72 -8.98
CA TRP A 625 34.40 -23.08 -7.81
C TRP A 625 34.59 -21.57 -7.85
N LEU A 626 33.61 -20.84 -7.33
CA LEU A 626 33.72 -19.43 -7.01
C LEU A 626 33.86 -19.33 -5.50
N THR A 627 34.96 -18.75 -5.01
CA THR A 627 35.15 -18.54 -3.56
C THR A 627 34.87 -17.07 -3.25
N TYR A 628 33.91 -16.84 -2.36
CA TYR A 628 33.47 -15.52 -1.93
C TYR A 628 34.05 -15.23 -0.56
N HIS A 629 34.67 -14.06 -0.45
CA HIS A 629 34.97 -13.43 0.82
C HIS A 629 34.30 -12.05 0.83
N GLU A 630 33.36 -11.85 1.74
CA GLU A 630 32.60 -10.61 1.85
C GLU A 630 32.88 -9.91 3.17
N THR A 631 32.98 -8.58 3.13
CA THR A 631 32.92 -7.71 4.31
C THR A 631 31.70 -6.82 4.17
N ILE A 632 30.80 -6.88 5.17
CA ILE A 632 29.56 -6.11 5.21
C ILE A 632 29.60 -5.24 6.47
N SER A 633 29.43 -3.94 6.30
CA SER A 633 29.29 -2.97 7.40
C SER A 633 27.90 -2.36 7.34
N ILE A 634 27.11 -2.58 8.38
CA ILE A 634 25.75 -2.05 8.55
C ILE A 634 25.74 -0.87 9.55
N GLU A 635 24.84 0.08 9.34
CA GLU A 635 24.60 1.21 10.23
C GLU A 635 23.09 1.44 10.40
N ASN A 636 22.60 1.49 11.65
CA ASN A 636 21.23 1.88 11.93
C ASN A 636 21.13 3.40 12.04
N ILE A 637 20.53 4.05 11.04
CA ILE A 637 20.32 5.50 11.00
C ILE A 637 18.90 5.92 11.41
N GLY A 638 18.04 4.97 11.78
CA GLY A 638 16.68 5.21 12.28
C GLY A 638 16.51 4.96 13.78
N PRO A 639 15.40 5.43 14.39
CA PRO A 639 15.12 5.28 15.82
C PRO A 639 14.62 3.88 16.25
N ALA A 640 14.18 3.03 15.31
CA ALA A 640 13.76 1.67 15.62
C ALA A 640 14.96 0.69 15.63
N LYS A 641 15.00 -0.21 16.63
CA LYS A 641 16.05 -1.24 16.76
C LYS A 641 15.72 -2.50 15.96
N GLU A 642 16.74 -3.24 15.55
CA GLU A 642 16.61 -4.56 14.90
C GLU A 642 17.41 -5.62 15.68
N SER A 643 16.96 -6.87 15.63
CA SER A 643 17.66 -8.04 16.19
C SER A 643 18.16 -9.02 15.14
N THR A 644 17.53 -9.09 13.96
CA THR A 644 17.95 -10.02 12.89
C THR A 644 17.59 -9.51 11.49
N PHE A 645 18.38 -9.89 10.49
CA PHE A 645 18.09 -9.61 9.08
C PHE A 645 18.50 -10.78 8.18
N ALA A 646 17.91 -10.85 7.00
CA ALA A 646 18.07 -11.99 6.09
C ALA A 646 19.14 -11.74 5.02
N LEU A 647 19.98 -12.76 4.82
CA LEU A 647 20.85 -12.93 3.66
C LEU A 647 20.35 -14.11 2.82
N ILE A 648 20.24 -13.92 1.50
CA ILE A 648 19.81 -14.96 0.56
C ILE A 648 20.99 -15.29 -0.34
N PHE A 649 21.57 -16.47 -0.15
CA PHE A 649 22.70 -16.97 -0.92
C PHE A 649 22.27 -17.65 -2.23
N PRO A 650 23.10 -17.59 -3.29
CA PRO A 650 22.85 -18.25 -4.57
C PRO A 650 22.58 -19.76 -4.46
N THR A 651 21.98 -20.32 -5.52
CA THR A 651 21.89 -21.77 -5.69
C THR A 651 23.30 -22.40 -5.74
N TYR A 652 23.42 -23.62 -5.21
CA TYR A 652 24.69 -24.37 -5.11
C TYR A 652 25.76 -23.72 -4.21
N SER A 653 25.34 -22.89 -3.24
CA SER A 653 26.21 -22.36 -2.18
C SER A 653 26.59 -23.42 -1.13
N THR A 654 27.86 -23.43 -0.68
CA THR A 654 28.41 -24.33 0.36
C THR A 654 29.45 -23.60 1.23
N ASP A 655 29.90 -24.26 2.30
CA ASP A 655 30.94 -23.77 3.24
C ASP A 655 30.67 -22.38 3.86
N ILE A 656 29.39 -21.97 3.97
CA ILE A 656 28.98 -20.67 4.51
C ILE A 656 29.44 -20.53 5.98
N LYS A 657 30.19 -19.47 6.27
CA LYS A 657 30.63 -19.07 7.63
C LYS A 657 30.42 -17.58 7.81
N VAL A 658 29.85 -17.18 8.94
CA VAL A 658 29.75 -15.77 9.34
C VAL A 658 30.59 -15.53 10.59
N TYR A 659 31.39 -14.47 10.60
CA TYR A 659 32.27 -14.13 11.71
C TYR A 659 32.54 -12.61 11.78
N ASP A 660 33.12 -12.15 12.87
CA ASP A 660 33.63 -10.79 13.03
C ASP A 660 35.06 -10.79 13.60
N GLU A 661 35.58 -9.61 13.93
CA GLU A 661 36.93 -9.43 14.50
C GLU A 661 37.15 -10.18 15.83
N VAL A 662 36.08 -10.56 16.53
CA VAL A 662 36.12 -11.30 17.81
C VAL A 662 36.00 -12.81 17.58
N GLY A 663 35.30 -13.25 16.54
CA GLY A 663 35.26 -14.64 16.10
C GLY A 663 33.98 -15.02 15.37
N ILE A 664 33.73 -16.33 15.26
CA ILE A 664 32.54 -16.90 14.61
C ILE A 664 31.26 -16.41 15.32
N LEU A 665 30.20 -16.15 14.55
CA LEU A 665 28.86 -15.88 15.05
C LEU A 665 28.07 -17.19 15.18
N GLN A 666 28.12 -17.84 16.34
CA GLN A 666 27.59 -19.19 16.56
C GLN A 666 26.09 -19.32 16.24
N GLU A 667 25.27 -18.31 16.56
CA GLU A 667 23.84 -18.32 16.27
C GLU A 667 23.53 -17.94 14.82
N SER A 668 24.47 -17.29 14.14
CA SER A 668 24.38 -16.93 12.71
C SER A 668 25.08 -17.95 11.78
N GLN A 669 25.41 -19.15 12.26
CA GLN A 669 25.86 -20.26 11.40
C GLN A 669 24.66 -21.09 10.92
N LYS A 670 24.63 -21.47 9.63
CA LYS A 670 23.66 -22.44 9.11
C LYS A 670 24.32 -23.73 8.64
N THR A 671 24.00 -24.83 9.32
CA THR A 671 24.32 -26.17 8.85
C THR A 671 23.42 -26.52 7.65
N VAL A 672 24.00 -26.82 6.49
CA VAL A 672 23.27 -27.14 5.22
C VAL A 672 22.65 -28.56 5.25
N ALA A 673 22.23 -29.04 6.43
CA ALA A 673 21.71 -30.39 6.65
C ALA A 673 20.18 -30.40 6.47
N GLY A 674 19.73 -30.48 5.21
CA GLY A 674 18.31 -30.60 4.85
C GLY A 674 17.85 -29.62 3.77
N ASP A 675 18.61 -28.54 3.53
CA ASP A 675 18.40 -27.65 2.39
C ASP A 675 18.68 -28.40 1.07
N LEU A 676 17.89 -28.10 0.03
CA LEU A 676 18.13 -28.62 -1.31
C LEU A 676 19.35 -27.92 -1.94
N TRP A 677 20.35 -28.71 -2.37
CA TRP A 677 21.61 -28.17 -2.93
C TRP A 677 21.41 -27.29 -4.18
N ASN A 678 20.33 -27.51 -4.95
CA ASN A 678 19.94 -26.68 -6.09
C ASN A 678 19.04 -25.47 -5.75
N GLY A 679 18.70 -25.26 -4.47
CA GLY A 679 17.93 -24.12 -3.98
C GLY A 679 18.80 -22.97 -3.47
N THR A 680 18.22 -21.77 -3.37
CA THR A 680 18.84 -20.62 -2.70
C THR A 680 18.79 -20.80 -1.18
N ILE A 681 19.88 -20.48 -0.48
CA ILE A 681 19.96 -20.66 0.96
C ILE A 681 19.65 -19.33 1.65
N ARG A 682 18.52 -19.25 2.36
CA ARG A 682 18.27 -18.17 3.33
C ARG A 682 19.05 -18.45 4.63
N LEU A 683 19.71 -17.42 5.13
CA LEU A 683 20.30 -17.30 6.45
C LEU A 683 19.74 -16.04 7.12
N ASP A 684 19.40 -16.12 8.41
CA ASP A 684 19.02 -14.98 9.22
C ASP A 684 20.16 -14.70 10.22
N VAL A 685 20.76 -13.50 10.17
CA VAL A 685 21.94 -13.12 10.99
C VAL A 685 21.48 -12.48 12.29
N ASN A 686 21.75 -13.12 13.43
CA ASN A 686 21.33 -12.65 14.74
C ASN A 686 22.31 -11.62 15.32
N LEU A 687 21.89 -10.36 15.38
CA LEU A 687 22.64 -9.26 15.97
C LEU A 687 22.65 -9.31 17.51
N ASN A 688 21.69 -10.01 18.13
CA ASN A 688 21.67 -10.19 19.59
C ASN A 688 22.89 -11.00 20.09
N GLU A 689 23.61 -11.76 19.25
CA GLU A 689 24.81 -12.50 19.69
C GLU A 689 25.95 -11.56 20.14
N ARG A 690 26.01 -10.34 19.60
CA ARG A 690 27.00 -9.31 20.00
C ARG A 690 26.39 -8.17 20.81
N PHE A 691 25.12 -7.84 20.60
CA PHE A 691 24.45 -6.71 21.29
C PHE A 691 23.47 -7.13 22.41
N GLY A 692 23.20 -8.42 22.60
CA GLY A 692 22.21 -8.94 23.56
C GLY A 692 20.75 -8.60 23.19
N GLU A 693 19.78 -9.25 23.83
CA GLU A 693 18.35 -9.04 23.53
C GLU A 693 17.80 -7.69 24.02
N VAL A 694 18.32 -7.20 25.16
CA VAL A 694 17.88 -5.94 25.77
C VAL A 694 18.31 -4.77 24.89
N GLN A 695 19.60 -4.73 24.50
CA GLN A 695 20.10 -3.72 23.60
C GLN A 695 19.63 -4.04 22.17
N SER A 696 20.09 -5.12 21.55
CA SER A 696 20.00 -5.34 20.09
C SER A 696 20.68 -4.20 19.31
N PHE A 697 20.47 -4.12 17.99
CA PHE A 697 21.14 -3.13 17.15
C PHE A 697 20.47 -1.74 17.29
N TRP A 698 20.94 -0.96 18.25
CA TRP A 698 20.40 0.37 18.58
C TRP A 698 20.59 1.39 17.46
N PRO A 699 19.77 2.45 17.43
CA PRO A 699 20.02 3.63 16.63
C PRO A 699 21.44 4.19 16.81
N GLY A 700 22.09 4.55 15.70
CA GLY A 700 23.47 5.03 15.66
C GLY A 700 24.54 3.94 15.82
N PHE A 701 24.18 2.66 16.01
CA PHE A 701 25.16 1.59 16.03
C PHE A 701 25.66 1.26 14.62
N ARG A 702 26.94 0.90 14.55
CA ARG A 702 27.63 0.40 13.36
C ARG A 702 28.21 -0.97 13.68
N TYR A 703 28.08 -1.92 12.78
CA TYR A 703 28.62 -3.26 12.94
C TYR A 703 29.19 -3.79 11.64
N THR A 704 30.39 -4.37 11.70
CA THR A 704 31.10 -4.94 10.56
C THR A 704 31.38 -6.40 10.83
N PHE A 705 31.03 -7.24 9.86
CA PHE A 705 31.23 -8.68 9.92
C PHE A 705 31.66 -9.20 8.54
N GLN A 706 32.23 -10.40 8.52
CA GLN A 706 32.67 -11.09 7.31
C GLN A 706 31.84 -12.34 7.03
N ILE A 707 31.75 -12.70 5.75
CA ILE A 707 31.18 -13.96 5.29
C ILE A 707 32.15 -14.64 4.32
N ASP A 708 32.52 -15.89 4.62
CA ASP A 708 33.14 -16.79 3.63
C ASP A 708 32.08 -17.76 3.10
N TYR A 709 32.05 -18.00 1.79
CA TYR A 709 31.28 -19.10 1.19
C TYR A 709 31.84 -19.51 -0.18
N LYS A 710 31.35 -20.64 -0.71
CA LYS A 710 31.68 -21.12 -2.06
C LYS A 710 30.42 -21.33 -2.86
N VAL A 711 30.48 -21.11 -4.17
CA VAL A 711 29.41 -21.45 -5.12
C VAL A 711 29.99 -22.32 -6.23
N LEU A 712 29.27 -23.35 -6.65
CA LEU A 712 29.64 -24.15 -7.82
C LEU A 712 29.58 -23.27 -9.08
N ALA A 713 30.69 -23.14 -9.82
CA ALA A 713 30.76 -22.19 -10.94
C ALA A 713 29.95 -22.66 -12.16
N SER A 714 29.79 -23.97 -12.35
CA SER A 714 29.16 -24.56 -13.54
C SER A 714 27.65 -24.41 -13.62
N SER A 715 26.96 -24.14 -12.51
CA SER A 715 25.51 -23.85 -12.49
C SER A 715 25.16 -22.42 -12.92
N HIS A 716 26.15 -21.52 -12.96
CA HIS A 716 26.02 -20.11 -13.37
C HIS A 716 26.78 -19.79 -14.67
N GLN A 717 27.12 -20.84 -15.44
CA GLN A 717 27.84 -20.75 -16.72
C GLN A 717 27.00 -21.22 -17.90
N SER A 718 27.24 -20.60 -19.06
CA SER A 718 26.73 -21.03 -20.36
C SER A 718 27.88 -21.23 -21.36
N PRO A 719 27.82 -22.24 -22.25
CA PRO A 719 28.91 -22.54 -23.18
C PRO A 719 28.94 -21.54 -24.35
N ALA A 720 30.11 -20.92 -24.58
CA ALA A 720 30.30 -19.86 -25.56
C ALA A 720 31.57 -20.11 -26.40
N GLY A 721 31.44 -20.91 -27.47
CA GLY A 721 32.46 -21.00 -28.53
C GLY A 721 33.84 -21.55 -28.13
N GLY A 722 33.94 -22.33 -27.05
CA GLY A 722 35.21 -22.81 -26.48
C GLY A 722 35.68 -22.02 -25.25
N ALA A 723 34.89 -21.02 -24.83
CA ALA A 723 34.95 -20.36 -23.53
C ALA A 723 33.64 -20.62 -22.74
N SER A 724 33.64 -20.26 -21.45
CA SER A 724 32.45 -20.20 -20.61
C SER A 724 32.04 -18.74 -20.40
N LEU A 725 30.79 -18.41 -20.68
CA LEU A 725 30.17 -17.18 -20.20
C LEU A 725 29.62 -17.42 -18.80
N LEU A 726 30.32 -16.87 -17.80
CA LEU A 726 29.93 -16.87 -16.40
C LEU A 726 29.15 -15.59 -16.08
N THR A 727 27.95 -15.73 -15.51
CA THR A 727 27.30 -14.65 -14.76
C THR A 727 27.69 -14.84 -13.30
N ILE A 728 28.24 -13.82 -12.65
CA ILE A 728 28.66 -13.95 -11.24
C ILE A 728 27.42 -13.82 -10.35
N PRO A 729 27.01 -14.88 -9.62
CA PRO A 729 25.90 -14.78 -8.71
C PRO A 729 26.33 -14.01 -7.45
N ILE A 730 25.43 -13.21 -6.88
CA ILE A 730 25.71 -12.36 -5.71
C ILE A 730 24.55 -12.54 -4.73
N SER A 731 24.84 -12.78 -3.45
CA SER A 731 23.82 -12.91 -2.41
C SER A 731 23.10 -11.57 -2.15
N THR A 732 21.82 -11.61 -1.79
CA THR A 732 21.02 -10.40 -1.51
C THR A 732 20.73 -10.23 -0.02
N MET A 733 20.37 -9.02 0.40
CA MET A 733 20.02 -8.66 1.79
C MET A 733 18.59 -8.14 1.91
N GLY A 734 17.68 -8.71 1.11
CA GLY A 734 16.32 -8.20 0.97
C GLY A 734 16.29 -6.76 0.44
N TYR A 735 15.42 -5.95 1.05
CA TYR A 735 15.23 -4.53 0.78
C TYR A 735 16.27 -3.60 1.43
N MET A 736 17.26 -4.11 2.17
CA MET A 736 18.29 -3.26 2.81
C MET A 736 19.13 -2.55 1.75
N THR A 737 19.18 -1.21 1.82
CA THR A 737 19.88 -0.39 0.82
C THR A 737 21.39 -0.46 1.02
N VAL A 738 22.09 -0.98 0.02
CA VAL A 738 23.55 -1.00 -0.03
C VAL A 738 24.02 0.29 -0.72
N VAL A 739 24.43 1.27 0.09
CA VAL A 739 24.84 2.61 -0.38
C VAL A 739 26.02 2.51 -1.35
N THR A 740 26.98 1.65 -1.04
CA THR A 740 28.12 1.33 -1.91
C THR A 740 28.39 -0.17 -1.87
N HIS A 741 28.32 -0.83 -3.03
CA HIS A 741 28.74 -2.21 -3.24
C HIS A 741 29.98 -2.24 -4.15
N THR A 742 31.12 -2.63 -3.61
CA THR A 742 32.33 -2.94 -4.39
C THR A 742 32.39 -4.44 -4.65
N VAL A 743 32.49 -4.86 -5.91
CA VAL A 743 32.67 -6.27 -6.29
C VAL A 743 34.03 -6.43 -6.96
N ASP A 744 34.91 -7.16 -6.31
CA ASP A 744 36.28 -7.42 -6.75
C ASP A 744 36.39 -8.85 -7.30
N VAL A 745 36.35 -9.00 -8.62
CA VAL A 745 36.52 -10.30 -9.28
C VAL A 745 38.00 -10.58 -9.44
N VAL A 746 38.54 -11.49 -8.62
CA VAL A 746 39.95 -11.89 -8.63
C VAL A 746 40.15 -13.04 -9.61
N LEU A 747 41.04 -12.82 -10.57
CA LEU A 747 41.41 -13.71 -11.66
C LEU A 747 42.83 -14.22 -11.41
N PRO A 748 43.02 -15.46 -10.94
CA PRO A 748 44.35 -16.04 -10.83
C PRO A 748 44.95 -16.25 -12.23
N ALA A 749 46.28 -16.22 -12.39
CA ALA A 749 47.00 -16.43 -13.66
C ALA A 749 46.76 -17.77 -14.40
N SER A 750 45.84 -18.60 -13.90
CA SER A 750 45.28 -19.81 -14.54
C SER A 750 43.95 -19.56 -15.28
N VAL A 751 43.42 -18.34 -15.28
CA VAL A 751 42.16 -17.94 -15.91
C VAL A 751 42.44 -16.89 -17.00
N ASP A 752 42.24 -17.25 -18.27
CA ASP A 752 42.30 -16.30 -19.37
C ASP A 752 40.90 -15.66 -19.54
N VAL A 753 40.81 -14.33 -19.55
CA VAL A 753 39.56 -13.60 -19.81
C VAL A 753 39.55 -13.02 -21.23
N LEU A 754 38.40 -13.12 -21.89
CA LEU A 754 38.17 -12.69 -23.27
C LEU A 754 37.30 -11.43 -23.36
N GLU A 755 36.22 -11.38 -22.56
CA GLU A 755 35.29 -10.25 -22.51
C GLU A 755 34.72 -10.10 -21.08
N VAL A 756 34.37 -8.86 -20.72
CA VAL A 756 33.91 -8.46 -19.38
C VAL A 756 32.74 -7.47 -19.53
N SER A 757 31.72 -7.57 -18.67
CA SER A 757 30.71 -6.52 -18.51
C SER A 757 31.35 -5.14 -18.30
N LYS A 758 30.83 -4.11 -18.99
CA LYS A 758 31.36 -2.74 -18.92
C LYS A 758 31.29 -2.16 -17.49
N GLY A 759 32.16 -1.19 -17.20
CA GLY A 759 32.15 -0.46 -15.92
C GLY A 759 33.16 -0.94 -14.86
N TYR A 760 34.03 -1.89 -15.20
CA TYR A 760 35.11 -2.33 -14.30
C TYR A 760 36.33 -1.39 -14.32
N ARG A 761 37.07 -1.39 -13.22
CA ARG A 761 38.44 -0.89 -13.11
C ARG A 761 39.39 -2.08 -12.91
N LEU A 762 40.34 -2.26 -13.81
CA LEU A 762 41.40 -3.26 -13.66
C LEU A 762 42.43 -2.81 -12.62
N LEU A 763 42.82 -3.72 -11.73
CA LEU A 763 43.87 -3.59 -10.74
C LEU A 763 44.83 -4.77 -10.89
N TYR A 764 46.09 -4.49 -11.24
CA TYR A 764 47.12 -5.52 -11.43
C TYR A 764 47.73 -5.94 -10.09
N GLY A 765 47.70 -7.23 -9.78
CA GLY A 765 48.46 -7.85 -8.69
C GLY A 765 49.83 -8.35 -9.15
N VAL A 766 50.38 -9.32 -8.42
CA VAL A 766 51.68 -9.94 -8.75
C VAL A 766 51.51 -11.33 -9.37
N PHE A 767 50.40 -12.02 -9.07
CA PHE A 767 50.09 -13.36 -9.57
C PHE A 767 48.61 -13.50 -10.02
N ASP A 768 47.89 -12.38 -10.03
CA ASP A 768 46.44 -12.26 -9.99
C ASP A 768 46.02 -10.87 -10.49
N ASP A 769 44.97 -10.81 -11.31
CA ASP A 769 44.37 -9.56 -11.79
C ASP A 769 42.98 -9.38 -11.14
N THR A 770 42.65 -8.18 -10.71
CA THR A 770 41.34 -7.89 -10.07
C THR A 770 40.51 -6.92 -10.92
N LEU A 771 39.29 -7.34 -11.27
CA LEU A 771 38.29 -6.50 -11.91
C LEU A 771 37.38 -5.90 -10.83
N ARG A 772 37.60 -4.63 -10.48
CA ARG A 772 36.78 -3.91 -9.50
C ARG A 772 35.58 -3.25 -10.16
N PHE A 773 34.38 -3.66 -9.79
CA PHE A 773 33.13 -2.97 -10.07
C PHE A 773 32.70 -2.18 -8.84
N VAL A 774 32.10 -1.00 -9.04
CA VAL A 774 31.49 -0.21 -7.95
C VAL A 774 30.07 0.14 -8.38
N SER A 775 29.10 -0.21 -7.54
CA SER A 775 27.69 0.13 -7.70
C SER A 775 27.19 0.88 -6.47
N THR A 776 26.25 1.78 -6.65
CA THR A 776 25.69 2.61 -5.57
C THR A 776 24.19 2.39 -5.45
N ASN A 777 23.66 2.45 -4.23
CA ASN A 777 22.25 2.29 -3.89
C ASN A 777 21.63 0.97 -4.43
N THR A 778 22.31 -0.16 -4.28
CA THR A 778 21.79 -1.46 -4.74
C THR A 778 20.91 -2.13 -3.68
N THR A 779 19.98 -2.98 -4.13
CA THR A 779 19.10 -3.83 -3.32
C THR A 779 18.87 -5.16 -4.08
N GLU A 780 18.08 -6.09 -3.54
CA GLU A 780 17.68 -7.28 -4.31
C GLU A 780 16.90 -6.97 -5.60
N ASN A 781 16.27 -5.78 -5.69
CA ASN A 781 15.48 -5.35 -6.85
C ASN A 781 16.32 -4.69 -7.95
N ASN A 782 17.58 -4.36 -7.67
CA ASN A 782 18.58 -3.93 -8.65
C ASN A 782 19.97 -4.45 -8.23
N PRO A 783 20.24 -5.76 -8.42
CA PRO A 783 21.50 -6.37 -8.05
C PRO A 783 22.60 -6.07 -9.10
N PRO A 784 23.85 -5.82 -8.67
CA PRO A 784 24.94 -5.55 -9.60
C PRO A 784 25.19 -6.77 -10.50
N THR A 785 24.98 -6.61 -11.80
CA THR A 785 25.07 -7.72 -12.77
C THR A 785 26.44 -7.73 -13.44
N VAL A 786 27.26 -8.71 -13.08
CA VAL A 786 28.63 -8.88 -13.61
C VAL A 786 28.70 -10.14 -14.47
N THR A 787 29.20 -10.01 -15.70
CA THR A 787 29.39 -11.13 -16.64
C THR A 787 30.83 -11.20 -17.15
N LEU A 788 31.31 -12.43 -17.32
CA LEU A 788 32.70 -12.75 -17.61
C LEU A 788 32.79 -13.88 -18.64
N LEU A 789 33.33 -13.60 -19.82
CA LEU A 789 33.66 -14.62 -20.81
C LEU A 789 35.11 -15.07 -20.59
N TYR A 790 35.30 -16.29 -20.09
CA TYR A 790 36.62 -16.80 -19.69
C TYR A 790 36.91 -18.23 -20.20
N ARG A 791 38.18 -18.61 -20.21
CA ARG A 791 38.63 -19.98 -20.44
C ARG A 791 39.71 -20.38 -19.42
N ALA A 792 39.82 -21.67 -19.12
CA ALA A 792 40.92 -22.17 -18.30
C ALA A 792 42.25 -22.11 -19.08
N SER A 793 43.26 -21.49 -18.48
CA SER A 793 44.60 -21.37 -19.06
C SER A 793 45.43 -22.64 -18.82
N LEU A 794 46.44 -22.89 -19.66
CA LEU A 794 47.34 -24.05 -19.55
C LEU A 794 48.06 -24.13 -18.20
N TRP A 795 48.30 -22.97 -17.56
CA TRP A 795 48.86 -22.86 -16.20
C TRP A 795 48.05 -23.59 -15.12
N THR A 796 46.75 -23.86 -15.35
CA THR A 796 45.91 -24.68 -14.46
C THR A 796 46.53 -26.06 -14.23
N ALA A 797 46.92 -26.74 -15.32
CA ALA A 797 47.54 -28.06 -15.28
C ALA A 797 48.97 -28.05 -14.70
N MET A 798 49.60 -26.86 -14.60
CA MET A 798 50.92 -26.70 -14.03
C MET A 798 50.92 -26.59 -12.49
N ARG A 799 49.78 -26.33 -11.83
CA ARG A 799 49.74 -26.25 -10.34
C ARG A 799 50.21 -27.56 -9.67
N PRO A 800 49.75 -28.77 -10.05
CA PRO A 800 50.29 -30.02 -9.50
C PRO A 800 51.77 -30.26 -9.87
N LEU A 801 52.19 -29.84 -11.07
CA LEU A 801 53.58 -29.94 -11.51
C LEU A 801 54.51 -29.02 -10.69
N ALA A 802 54.05 -27.85 -10.25
CA ALA A 802 54.82 -26.96 -9.39
C ALA A 802 55.08 -27.58 -8.01
N PHE A 803 54.07 -28.22 -7.38
CA PHE A 803 54.29 -29.00 -6.16
C PHE A 803 55.24 -30.19 -6.40
N SER A 804 55.08 -30.92 -7.50
CA SER A 804 56.01 -31.99 -7.89
C SER A 804 57.44 -31.49 -8.06
N PHE A 805 57.64 -30.29 -8.63
CA PHE A 805 58.94 -29.65 -8.78
C PHE A 805 59.53 -29.20 -7.44
N ILE A 806 58.71 -28.71 -6.50
CA ILE A 806 59.15 -28.37 -5.14
C ILE A 806 59.62 -29.63 -4.39
N PHE A 807 58.85 -30.72 -4.42
CA PHE A 807 59.28 -32.01 -3.85
C PHE A 807 60.52 -32.57 -4.56
N GLY A 808 60.60 -32.44 -5.88
CA GLY A 808 61.77 -32.79 -6.69
C GLY A 808 63.01 -31.98 -6.32
N LEU A 809 62.86 -30.68 -6.04
CA LEU A 809 63.93 -29.79 -5.58
C LEU A 809 64.41 -30.20 -4.18
N PHE A 810 63.50 -30.47 -3.23
CA PHE A 810 63.88 -30.97 -1.91
C PHE A 810 64.59 -32.33 -1.99
N ALA A 811 64.11 -33.25 -2.83
CA ALA A 811 64.77 -34.53 -3.08
C ALA A 811 66.14 -34.37 -3.73
N PHE A 812 66.27 -33.46 -4.70
CA PHE A 812 67.54 -33.13 -5.35
C PHE A 812 68.55 -32.52 -4.37
N VAL A 813 68.13 -31.55 -3.55
CA VAL A 813 68.97 -30.93 -2.49
C VAL A 813 69.38 -31.96 -1.45
N TYR A 814 68.48 -32.86 -1.03
CA TYR A 814 68.79 -33.97 -0.13
C TYR A 814 69.85 -34.92 -0.74
N VAL A 815 69.67 -35.34 -2.00
CA VAL A 815 70.63 -36.21 -2.71
C VAL A 815 71.97 -35.52 -2.94
N ALA A 816 71.98 -34.22 -3.28
CA ALA A 816 73.18 -33.43 -3.46
C ALA A 816 73.95 -33.26 -2.13
N TYR A 817 73.26 -32.90 -1.05
CA TYR A 817 73.83 -32.83 0.30
C TYR A 817 74.41 -34.19 0.76
N ARG A 818 73.71 -35.30 0.44
CA ARG A 818 74.20 -36.65 0.75
C ARG A 818 75.43 -37.04 -0.09
N LYS A 819 75.50 -36.63 -1.36
CA LYS A 819 76.68 -36.83 -2.23
C LYS A 819 77.86 -35.90 -1.93
N LEU A 820 77.63 -34.76 -1.29
CA LEU A 820 78.68 -33.84 -0.85
C LEU A 820 79.42 -34.32 0.41
N LYS A 821 78.98 -35.43 1.04
CA LYS A 821 79.67 -36.07 2.16
C LYS A 821 80.23 -37.45 1.77
N LEU A 822 81.40 -37.40 1.12
CA LEU A 822 82.36 -38.47 0.85
C LEU A 822 81.97 -39.55 -0.20
N PRO A 823 82.96 -40.21 -0.85
CA PRO A 823 84.39 -39.88 -0.98
C PRO A 823 84.82 -39.66 -2.45
N ALA A 824 86.00 -39.06 -2.66
CA ALA A 824 86.64 -39.03 -3.97
C ALA A 824 87.25 -40.40 -4.31
N ALA A 825 86.84 -40.99 -5.44
CA ALA A 825 87.27 -42.33 -5.87
C ALA A 825 87.42 -42.46 -7.40
N MET A 826 87.91 -41.40 -8.06
CA MET A 826 88.33 -41.41 -9.47
C MET A 826 89.55 -40.51 -9.70
N VAL A 827 90.25 -40.74 -10.80
CA VAL A 827 91.53 -40.11 -11.22
C VAL A 827 92.76 -40.56 -10.41
N THR A 828 93.32 -41.70 -10.83
CA THR A 828 94.74 -42.02 -10.64
C THR A 828 95.60 -41.26 -11.64
N THR A 829 96.44 -40.31 -11.21
CA THR A 829 97.69 -39.94 -11.91
C THR A 829 98.64 -39.11 -11.04
N ALA A 830 99.83 -39.69 -10.79
CA ALA A 830 101.13 -39.02 -10.68
C ALA A 830 101.45 -37.99 -9.57
N THR A 831 102.78 -37.88 -9.34
CA THR A 831 103.54 -36.85 -8.60
C THR A 831 103.38 -36.74 -7.08
N SER A 832 104.54 -36.78 -6.41
CA SER A 832 104.75 -36.75 -4.96
C SER A 832 105.03 -35.34 -4.45
N GLU A 833 104.70 -35.08 -3.18
CA GLU A 833 105.44 -34.28 -2.17
C GLU A 833 104.63 -34.43 -0.85
N GLU A 834 105.14 -35.10 0.19
CA GLU A 834 105.85 -34.50 1.34
C GLU A 834 105.04 -33.39 2.05
N ILE A 835 104.67 -33.37 3.35
CA ILE A 835 105.06 -33.98 4.67
C ILE A 835 103.91 -33.59 5.67
N PRO A 836 103.75 -34.05 6.95
CA PRO A 836 104.35 -35.14 7.76
C PRO A 836 103.32 -36.23 8.16
N ALA A 837 103.67 -37.11 9.11
CA ALA A 837 102.81 -38.18 9.61
C ALA A 837 102.10 -37.88 10.95
N GLU A 838 100.82 -38.23 11.05
CA GLU A 838 100.18 -38.70 12.28
C GLU A 838 99.59 -40.11 12.06
N ALA A 839 99.61 -40.96 13.08
CA ALA A 839 99.32 -42.39 12.94
C ALA A 839 97.81 -42.69 12.95
N GLN A 840 97.14 -42.46 11.82
CA GLN A 840 95.76 -42.94 11.64
C GLN A 840 95.70 -44.47 11.61
N GLN A 841 95.07 -45.06 12.61
CA GLN A 841 94.76 -46.49 12.64
C GLN A 841 93.72 -46.81 11.58
N ALA A 842 94.12 -47.53 10.53
CA ALA A 842 93.18 -48.05 9.53
C ALA A 842 92.25 -49.08 10.20
N GLY A 843 90.96 -48.74 10.31
CA GLY A 843 89.94 -49.64 10.81
C GLY A 843 89.73 -50.86 9.91
N ALA A 844 89.09 -51.90 10.45
CA ALA A 844 88.74 -53.08 9.66
C ALA A 844 87.71 -52.73 8.56
N PRO A 845 87.70 -53.43 7.41
CA PRO A 845 86.72 -53.17 6.36
C PRO A 845 85.28 -53.31 6.89
N PRO A 846 84.37 -52.34 6.64
CA PRO A 846 82.99 -52.40 7.16
C PRO A 846 82.24 -53.66 6.72
N GLU A 847 82.48 -54.16 5.51
CA GLU A 847 81.90 -55.41 5.00
C GLU A 847 82.38 -56.65 5.79
N LEU A 848 83.63 -56.65 6.27
CA LEU A 848 84.19 -57.72 7.09
C LEU A 848 83.61 -57.68 8.52
N LEU A 849 83.50 -56.48 9.12
CA LEU A 849 82.83 -56.31 10.43
C LEU A 849 81.35 -56.71 10.37
N ARG A 850 80.65 -56.31 9.31
CA ARG A 850 79.27 -56.72 9.01
C ARG A 850 79.14 -58.24 8.86
N ARG A 851 80.05 -58.88 8.13
CA ARG A 851 80.07 -60.34 7.93
C ARG A 851 80.37 -61.09 9.22
N PHE A 852 81.22 -60.56 10.08
CA PHE A 852 81.49 -61.11 11.41
C PHE A 852 80.24 -61.01 12.31
N ALA A 853 79.67 -59.81 12.47
CA ALA A 853 78.50 -59.58 13.33
C ALA A 853 77.26 -60.38 12.89
N SER A 854 76.99 -60.46 11.58
CA SER A 854 75.87 -61.23 11.04
C SER A 854 76.06 -62.75 11.18
N THR A 855 77.26 -63.28 10.95
CA THR A 855 77.60 -64.70 11.21
C THR A 855 77.43 -65.05 12.69
N TYR A 856 77.90 -64.17 13.59
CA TYR A 856 77.79 -64.37 15.04
C TYR A 856 76.33 -64.30 15.51
N SER A 857 75.57 -63.28 15.08
CA SER A 857 74.13 -63.17 15.37
C SER A 857 73.35 -64.42 14.91
N LYS A 858 73.72 -64.96 13.74
CA LYS A 858 73.16 -66.22 13.23
C LYS A 858 73.47 -67.41 14.13
N LYS A 859 74.70 -67.54 14.66
CA LYS A 859 75.05 -68.57 15.67
C LYS A 859 74.12 -68.51 16.88
N THR A 860 74.00 -67.33 17.50
CA THR A 860 73.12 -67.09 18.67
C THR A 860 71.66 -67.43 18.35
N SER A 861 71.18 -67.13 17.14
CA SER A 861 69.80 -67.47 16.74
C SER A 861 69.56 -68.99 16.64
N LEU A 862 70.53 -69.76 16.13
CA LEU A 862 70.44 -71.21 16.02
C LEU A 862 70.57 -71.91 17.39
N ASP A 863 71.43 -71.42 18.28
CA ASP A 863 71.51 -71.90 19.67
C ASP A 863 70.17 -71.72 20.41
N LEU A 864 69.51 -70.56 20.23
CA LEU A 864 68.18 -70.30 20.79
C LEU A 864 67.10 -71.20 20.17
N ASP A 865 67.18 -71.51 18.88
CA ASP A 865 66.23 -72.43 18.23
C ASP A 865 66.48 -73.89 18.62
N LEU A 866 67.73 -74.30 18.87
CA LEU A 866 68.07 -75.60 19.45
C LEU A 866 67.49 -75.74 20.87
N GLU A 867 67.60 -74.71 21.71
CA GLU A 867 66.98 -74.69 23.04
C GLU A 867 65.45 -74.71 22.99
N LYS A 868 64.82 -73.98 22.03
CA LYS A 868 63.38 -74.07 21.78
C LYS A 868 62.97 -75.48 21.33
N LEU A 869 63.75 -76.12 20.47
CA LEU A 869 63.50 -77.48 19.97
C LEU A 869 63.60 -78.51 21.10
N GLU A 870 64.64 -78.44 21.95
CA GLU A 870 64.76 -79.23 23.17
C GLU A 870 63.58 -79.01 24.13
N ALA A 871 63.18 -77.76 24.35
CA ALA A 871 62.04 -77.41 25.20
C ALA A 871 60.71 -77.93 24.61
N ALA A 872 60.57 -77.95 23.29
CA ALA A 872 59.39 -78.48 22.61
C ALA A 872 59.30 -80.01 22.72
N LEU A 873 60.43 -80.74 22.60
CA LEU A 873 60.51 -82.17 22.89
C LEU A 873 60.15 -82.47 24.36
N LYS A 874 60.74 -81.73 25.31
CA LYS A 874 60.47 -81.86 26.76
C LYS A 874 59.01 -81.55 27.13
N ARG A 875 58.28 -80.82 26.26
CA ARG A 875 56.84 -80.51 26.38
C ARG A 875 55.95 -81.39 25.49
N GLY A 876 56.49 -82.43 24.84
CA GLY A 876 55.74 -83.35 23.97
C GLY A 876 55.22 -82.74 22.66
N LYS A 877 55.61 -81.51 22.30
CA LYS A 877 55.11 -80.79 21.11
C LYS A 877 55.75 -81.21 19.79
N VAL A 878 56.88 -81.91 19.83
CA VAL A 878 57.62 -82.38 18.64
C VAL A 878 57.85 -83.88 18.78
N LYS A 879 57.62 -84.65 17.71
CA LYS A 879 57.79 -86.11 17.71
C LYS A 879 59.29 -86.46 17.72
N LYS A 880 59.71 -87.50 18.45
CA LYS A 880 61.14 -87.86 18.60
C LYS A 880 61.91 -87.97 17.26
N ARG A 881 61.30 -88.53 16.21
CA ARG A 881 61.91 -88.64 14.86
C ARG A 881 62.12 -87.27 14.20
N GLU A 882 61.17 -86.34 14.37
CA GLU A 882 61.24 -84.98 13.85
C GLU A 882 62.27 -84.13 14.63
N PHE A 883 62.33 -84.32 15.95
CA PHE A 883 63.35 -83.73 16.81
C PHE A 883 64.75 -84.12 16.34
N THR A 884 65.06 -85.41 16.18
CA THR A 884 66.41 -85.85 15.79
C THR A 884 66.82 -85.35 14.40
N ILE A 885 65.88 -85.18 13.46
CA ILE A 885 66.18 -84.60 12.14
C ILE A 885 66.53 -83.11 12.25
N ARG A 886 65.72 -82.32 12.97
CA ARG A 886 65.98 -80.87 13.15
C ARG A 886 67.18 -80.59 14.05
N GLU A 887 67.41 -81.43 15.07
CA GLU A 887 68.60 -81.38 15.92
C GLU A 887 69.87 -81.64 15.10
N GLY A 888 69.83 -82.59 14.16
CA GLY A 888 70.93 -82.86 13.24
C GLY A 888 71.22 -81.67 12.32
N ASP A 889 70.19 -81.17 11.61
CA ASP A 889 70.31 -80.02 10.70
C ASP A 889 70.85 -78.77 11.41
N ILE A 890 70.27 -78.39 12.57
CA ILE A 890 70.75 -77.23 13.35
C ILE A 890 72.20 -77.42 13.80
N LYS A 891 72.62 -78.63 14.21
CA LYS A 891 74.02 -78.89 14.59
C LYS A 891 74.98 -78.81 13.40
N THR A 892 74.61 -79.36 12.24
CA THR A 892 75.44 -79.24 11.03
C THR A 892 75.54 -77.78 10.55
N GLN A 893 74.49 -76.97 10.74
CA GLN A 893 74.55 -75.53 10.50
C GLN A 893 75.43 -74.80 11.53
N LEU A 894 75.38 -75.18 12.81
CA LEU A 894 76.22 -74.63 13.88
C LEU A 894 77.71 -74.95 13.63
N GLU A 895 78.05 -76.21 13.33
CA GLU A 895 79.42 -76.67 13.00
C GLU A 895 79.99 -75.92 11.78
N LYS A 896 79.16 -75.67 10.76
CA LYS A 896 79.55 -74.83 9.62
C LYS A 896 79.80 -73.39 10.03
N ILE A 897 78.93 -72.81 10.86
CA ILE A 897 79.07 -71.43 11.33
C ILE A 897 80.28 -71.26 12.24
N ASP A 898 80.56 -72.18 13.17
CA ASP A 898 81.77 -72.12 14.01
C ASP A 898 83.07 -72.20 13.19
N LYS A 899 83.07 -72.94 12.07
CA LYS A 899 84.19 -72.98 11.13
C LYS A 899 84.33 -71.71 10.29
N GLU A 900 83.22 -71.04 9.95
CA GLU A 900 83.26 -69.72 9.29
C GLU A 900 83.64 -68.60 10.30
N LEU A 901 83.18 -68.72 11.55
CA LEU A 901 83.42 -67.75 12.62
C LEU A 901 84.87 -67.76 13.10
N SER A 902 85.54 -68.92 13.20
CA SER A 902 86.95 -68.97 13.60
C SER A 902 87.86 -68.26 12.59
N GLY A 903 87.68 -68.52 11.29
CA GLY A 903 88.39 -67.78 10.24
C GLY A 903 88.14 -66.27 10.29
N LEU A 904 86.88 -65.85 10.48
CA LEU A 904 86.54 -64.43 10.63
C LEU A 904 87.08 -63.81 11.93
N LYS A 905 87.18 -64.56 13.04
CA LYS A 905 87.80 -64.08 14.29
C LYS A 905 89.27 -63.73 14.05
N ASP A 906 90.03 -64.62 13.42
CA ASP A 906 91.46 -64.39 13.12
C ASP A 906 91.65 -63.19 12.18
N GLU A 907 90.79 -63.04 11.16
CA GLU A 907 90.80 -61.91 10.24
C GLU A 907 90.51 -60.58 10.97
N VAL A 908 89.46 -60.53 11.79
CA VAL A 908 89.09 -59.37 12.64
C VAL A 908 90.21 -59.01 13.63
N MET A 909 90.85 -60.00 14.26
CA MET A 909 91.95 -59.79 15.22
C MET A 909 93.25 -59.27 14.58
N SER A 910 93.39 -59.32 13.26
CA SER A 910 94.55 -58.78 12.53
C SER A 910 94.49 -57.26 12.39
N HIS A 911 93.30 -56.67 12.33
CA HIS A 911 93.08 -55.24 12.00
C HIS A 911 93.22 -54.27 13.19
N GLY A 912 93.49 -54.73 14.41
CA GLY A 912 93.83 -53.84 15.52
C GLY A 912 93.62 -54.42 16.93
N SER A 913 94.23 -53.77 17.93
CA SER A 913 94.06 -54.10 19.34
C SER A 913 92.60 -53.98 19.79
N LYS A 914 91.90 -52.91 19.38
CA LYS A 914 90.48 -52.67 19.65
C LYS A 914 89.60 -53.86 19.27
N TYR A 915 89.77 -54.40 18.05
CA TYR A 915 89.00 -55.55 17.58
C TYR A 915 89.39 -56.84 18.31
N ARG A 916 90.66 -57.00 18.67
CA ARG A 916 91.13 -58.12 19.50
C ARG A 916 90.50 -58.09 20.91
N ASP A 917 90.40 -56.92 21.52
CA ASP A 917 89.71 -56.75 22.81
C ASP A 917 88.20 -57.01 22.72
N MET A 918 87.56 -56.65 21.60
CA MET A 918 86.15 -56.99 21.34
C MET A 918 85.95 -58.49 21.16
N VAL A 919 86.77 -59.16 20.35
CA VAL A 919 86.72 -60.63 20.15
C VAL A 919 86.98 -61.36 21.47
N ALA A 920 88.01 -60.98 22.22
CA ALA A 920 88.30 -61.56 23.54
C ALA A 920 87.15 -61.36 24.55
N GLN A 921 86.45 -60.23 24.51
CA GLN A 921 85.26 -60.00 25.34
C GLN A 921 84.05 -60.85 24.91
N LEU A 922 83.89 -61.12 23.61
CA LEU A 922 82.89 -62.06 23.09
C LEU A 922 83.19 -63.48 23.56
N GLU A 923 84.42 -63.97 23.40
CA GLU A 923 84.82 -65.32 23.84
C GLU A 923 84.69 -65.52 25.35
N LEU A 924 85.06 -64.51 26.14
CA LEU A 924 84.82 -64.49 27.59
C LEU A 924 83.32 -64.56 27.94
N GLN A 925 82.42 -64.11 27.06
CA GLN A 925 80.98 -64.28 27.25
C GLN A 925 80.49 -65.65 26.75
N GLU A 926 81.02 -66.18 25.64
CA GLU A 926 80.76 -67.56 25.19
C GLU A 926 81.12 -68.58 26.29
N GLU A 927 82.31 -68.47 26.89
CA GLU A 927 82.75 -69.33 27.99
C GLU A 927 81.83 -69.20 29.22
N ARG A 928 81.41 -67.98 29.57
CA ARG A 928 80.45 -67.76 30.68
C ARG A 928 79.08 -68.36 30.41
N ILE A 929 78.59 -68.31 29.18
CA ILE A 929 77.32 -68.94 28.77
C ILE A 929 77.45 -70.46 28.85
N ALA A 930 78.52 -71.03 28.27
CA ALA A 930 78.80 -72.47 28.31
C ALA A 930 78.96 -72.99 29.75
N GLY A 931 79.73 -72.28 30.58
CA GLY A 931 79.92 -72.59 32.00
C GLY A 931 78.63 -72.51 32.82
N ALA A 932 77.78 -71.50 32.59
CA ALA A 932 76.47 -71.40 33.24
C ALA A 932 75.51 -72.52 32.79
N LYS A 933 75.49 -72.87 31.49
CA LYS A 933 74.69 -73.95 30.90
C LYS A 933 75.15 -75.33 31.42
N ALA A 934 76.45 -75.56 31.55
CA ALA A 934 77.02 -76.75 32.18
C ALA A 934 76.70 -76.83 33.69
N GLY A 935 76.84 -75.73 34.43
CA GLY A 935 76.48 -75.63 35.85
C GLY A 935 75.00 -75.92 36.10
N LEU A 936 74.12 -75.35 35.27
CA LEU A 936 72.68 -75.60 35.30
C LEU A 936 72.35 -77.09 35.04
N ASN A 937 73.02 -77.73 34.07
CA ASN A 937 72.85 -79.16 33.80
C ASN A 937 73.33 -80.03 34.97
N GLN A 938 74.47 -79.71 35.60
CA GLN A 938 74.87 -80.40 36.83
C GLN A 938 73.87 -80.19 37.98
N LEU A 939 73.32 -78.98 38.14
CA LEU A 939 72.33 -78.65 39.16
C LEU A 939 71.03 -79.44 38.96
N LEU A 940 70.57 -79.61 37.71
CA LEU A 940 69.44 -80.46 37.36
C LEU A 940 69.70 -81.95 37.70
N ILE A 941 70.91 -82.45 37.45
CA ILE A 941 71.31 -83.82 37.85
C ILE A 941 71.35 -83.96 39.38
N ARG A 942 71.84 -82.96 40.12
CA ARG A 942 71.84 -82.96 41.60
C ARG A 942 70.41 -82.96 42.16
N LYS A 943 69.46 -82.21 41.57
CA LYS A 943 68.03 -82.25 41.91
C LYS A 943 67.39 -83.61 41.57
N LYS A 944 67.67 -84.19 40.40
CA LYS A 944 67.16 -85.51 40.02
C LYS A 944 67.65 -86.63 40.97
N LYS A 945 68.82 -86.45 41.59
CA LYS A 945 69.36 -87.32 42.64
C LYS A 945 68.96 -86.92 44.08
N GLN A 946 68.05 -85.95 44.25
CA GLN A 946 67.59 -85.40 45.54
C GLN A 946 68.69 -84.85 46.48
N ARG A 947 69.90 -84.56 45.97
CA ARG A 947 71.06 -84.12 46.79
C ARG A 947 71.10 -82.60 47.04
N ILE A 948 69.95 -81.92 46.99
CA ILE A 948 69.82 -80.47 47.21
C ILE A 948 68.35 -80.14 47.57
N SER A 949 68.14 -79.23 48.53
CA SER A 949 66.80 -78.80 48.93
C SER A 949 66.13 -77.94 47.86
N ALA A 950 64.80 -77.90 47.84
CA ALA A 950 64.04 -77.21 46.80
C ALA A 950 64.38 -75.70 46.70
N GLY A 951 64.49 -75.01 47.84
CA GLY A 951 64.85 -73.59 47.90
C GLY A 951 66.30 -73.31 47.50
N ALA A 952 67.25 -74.16 47.92
CA ALA A 952 68.65 -74.01 47.52
C ALA A 952 68.83 -74.25 46.01
N PHE A 953 68.19 -75.29 45.47
CA PHE A 953 68.15 -75.51 44.02
C PHE A 953 67.59 -74.30 43.27
N GLU A 954 66.46 -73.75 43.73
CA GLU A 954 65.78 -72.68 43.01
C GLU A 954 66.58 -71.38 43.03
N LYS A 955 67.22 -71.03 44.15
CA LYS A 955 68.17 -69.92 44.23
C LYS A 955 69.34 -70.11 43.27
N THR A 956 70.07 -71.23 43.35
CA THR A 956 71.22 -71.48 42.47
C THR A 956 70.82 -71.58 40.98
N ARG A 957 69.60 -72.05 40.68
CA ARG A 957 69.03 -72.02 39.32
C ARG A 957 68.85 -70.59 38.82
N GLN A 958 68.29 -69.71 39.65
CA GLN A 958 68.11 -68.30 39.31
C GLN A 958 69.45 -67.58 39.18
N ASP A 959 70.44 -67.90 40.01
CA ASP A 959 71.80 -67.34 39.89
C ASP A 959 72.46 -67.71 38.55
N TYR A 960 72.41 -68.99 38.14
CA TYR A 960 72.90 -69.41 36.81
C TYR A 960 72.13 -68.76 35.65
N LEU A 961 70.79 -68.70 35.72
CA LEU A 961 69.97 -68.06 34.68
C LEU A 961 70.23 -66.55 34.59
N LYS A 962 70.50 -65.88 35.72
CA LYS A 962 70.86 -64.45 35.79
C LYS A 962 72.26 -64.19 35.23
N ALA A 963 73.22 -65.08 35.51
CA ALA A 963 74.54 -65.04 34.89
C ALA A 963 74.47 -65.22 33.37
N MET A 964 73.72 -66.23 32.89
CA MET A 964 73.50 -66.50 31.47
C MET A 964 72.84 -65.31 30.76
N LYS A 965 71.74 -64.76 31.32
CA LYS A 965 71.07 -63.57 30.75
C LYS A 965 71.99 -62.34 30.71
N LYS A 966 72.86 -62.15 31.72
CA LYS A 966 73.83 -61.05 31.74
C LYS A 966 74.92 -61.23 30.67
N ALA A 967 75.38 -62.45 30.43
CA ALA A 967 76.40 -62.74 29.41
C ALA A 967 75.83 -62.59 27.98
N VAL A 968 74.62 -63.07 27.71
CA VAL A 968 73.92 -62.86 26.43
C VAL A 968 73.75 -61.36 26.15
N ALA A 969 73.17 -60.60 27.09
CA ALA A 969 72.98 -59.16 26.90
C ALA A 969 74.28 -58.34 26.78
N ALA A 970 75.41 -58.87 27.26
CA ALA A 970 76.73 -58.29 27.00
C ALA A 970 77.26 -58.64 25.61
N THR A 971 77.01 -59.88 25.15
CA THR A 971 77.31 -60.34 23.78
C THR A 971 76.56 -59.48 22.75
N ASP A 972 75.24 -59.33 22.92
CA ASP A 972 74.38 -58.51 22.06
C ASP A 972 74.87 -57.05 21.97
N ARG A 973 75.35 -56.49 23.09
CA ARG A 973 75.89 -55.12 23.14
C ARG A 973 77.23 -54.98 22.42
N ILE A 974 78.11 -55.98 22.49
CA ILE A 974 79.39 -55.96 21.75
C ILE A 974 79.12 -56.13 20.25
N LEU A 975 78.18 -57.00 19.86
CA LEU A 975 77.76 -57.13 18.46
C LEU A 975 77.15 -55.83 17.91
N LEU A 976 76.29 -55.16 18.68
CA LEU A 976 75.75 -53.85 18.29
C LEU A 976 76.87 -52.82 18.07
N SER A 977 77.87 -52.74 18.97
CA SER A 977 79.03 -51.85 18.79
C SER A 977 79.84 -52.16 17.53
N ILE A 978 79.86 -53.42 17.07
CA ILE A 978 80.52 -53.82 15.81
C ILE A 978 79.64 -53.46 14.60
N GLN A 979 78.31 -53.49 14.72
CA GLN A 979 77.38 -53.06 13.66
C GLN A 979 77.31 -51.53 13.50
N GLU A 980 77.37 -50.78 14.60
CA GLU A 980 77.57 -49.32 14.60
C GLU A 980 78.87 -48.95 13.88
N GLU A 981 79.96 -49.67 14.17
CA GLU A 981 81.27 -49.46 13.51
C GLU A 981 81.32 -49.96 12.05
N ALA A 982 80.42 -50.87 11.66
CA ALA A 982 80.19 -51.27 10.28
C ALA A 982 79.21 -50.34 9.52
N GLY A 983 78.55 -49.39 10.21
CA GLY A 983 77.60 -48.44 9.63
C GLY A 983 76.22 -49.01 9.28
N GLU A 984 75.74 -50.04 10.00
CA GLU A 984 74.38 -50.59 9.83
C GLU A 984 73.28 -49.90 10.65
N VAL A 985 73.65 -49.07 11.64
CA VAL A 985 72.74 -48.44 12.63
C VAL A 985 73.02 -46.95 12.75
#